data_AF-A0A938BMX9-F1
#
_entry.id   AF-A0A938BMX9-F1
#
_cell.length_a   1.000
_cell.length_b   1.000
_cell.length_c   1.000
_cell.angle_alpha   90.00
_cell.angle_beta   90.00
_cell.angle_gamma   90.00
#
_symmetry.space_group_name_H-M   'P 1'
#
loop_
_entity.id
_entity.type
_entity.pdbx_description
1 polymer ?
#
loop_
_entity_poly.entity_id
_entity_poly.type
_entity_poly.pdbx_seq_one_letter_code
_entity_poly.pdbx_strand_id
1 'polypeptide(L)'
;MIALMRSAVSRLMHTRASAVLPVAALLVTLFAAFLIGVQPASAVPPEFSPPAFVPGDADLGLAASDQHQAAISKGDGLSLVVWSDLRSNRAGYDIYGARLDAQGTLLDPLPIPILLDGSGQTVPQVAWNGTHWLVVALDQAHPVGTEPRLRGVRVSPQGEVLDEEPILISEHAGTYLTLASDGSGWAVFWSGTTAGNAAARGARISAAGGVLDPGGRVVLPETYFMRSVLSAAFAGGRYLLAYNESSSIAGVLLTPALDPAGPNAFTIFSGSYPTRLASSGSGFLACAAAPGWYVFHDIIATRITTAGQVLDTPPLLVAGQATWGAVPDAAFDGGRWIVAWDHPGIRAARVGTDGVVLDPGGVAIDESHPSSHGAPRLAPAAGGGAQLVWADDRFYFLDVFTTRLNPDLAADPATGISSSAPAQTLPRMASDGSTTMLVFKSTVDGESRILATLLDAAGNFLLAEPMEVATSGEVYTSGPAVACDGERFLVVWTPGGPGQNRVYGRRFLADGTPLDPAPIFIMNGLEPDAAGLDGEFLVVGTHGPGYPQHRLVYSIRMRGSDGAVLGPPAQTSDVVGDSYAMHPRVAAFGDRWLVVWQGRWTHDNPWARIRANFVSAAGVAGTNFVAADGQSAGRFYSYAPAVAVGGGTALITFESTANGSCCWDLYGCRFDANGTRLDAYEGDLLLASAGDQTASAVAWDGEQFLILFHDRRHAASTADLRPDIFGLRVQADGTVLDPGGFEIAVDDVPETWPAVLGTATGRVGGASATIAYAVLVPEAPYAAERVVVRFAGPLVAGVSDVAALGGARLYPNPSAGRVHLEIPASGPANEAWGVFDIAGRLSGLFAAGLWDGRDLTGRAVAPGIYFARPMSAQQGPRVKLIRW
;
A
#
# COMPACT_ATOMS: atom_id res chain seq x y z
N MET A 1 -33.89 -39.37 -23.47
CA MET A 1 -33.10 -39.87 -22.32
C MET A 1 -33.93 -40.04 -21.03
N ILE A 2 -34.82 -39.11 -20.68
CA ILE A 2 -35.70 -39.21 -19.49
C ILE A 2 -36.78 -40.32 -19.61
N ALA A 3 -37.19 -40.70 -20.84
CA ALA A 3 -38.15 -41.78 -21.07
C ALA A 3 -37.56 -43.21 -20.88
N LEU A 4 -36.23 -43.37 -20.96
CA LEU A 4 -35.55 -44.65 -20.71
C LEU A 4 -35.34 -44.91 -19.20
N MET A 5 -35.27 -43.86 -18.38
CA MET A 5 -35.13 -43.98 -16.92
C MET A 5 -36.42 -44.42 -16.20
N ARG A 6 -37.62 -44.11 -16.72
CA ARG A 6 -38.89 -44.52 -16.09
C ARG A 6 -39.21 -46.01 -16.21
N SER A 7 -38.67 -46.69 -17.22
CA SER A 7 -38.87 -48.14 -17.43
C SER A 7 -38.01 -49.00 -16.51
N ALA A 8 -36.82 -48.53 -16.13
CA ALA A 8 -35.87 -49.27 -15.32
C ALA A 8 -36.24 -49.29 -13.82
N VAL A 9 -36.84 -48.22 -13.30
CA VAL A 9 -37.18 -48.10 -11.87
C VAL A 9 -38.44 -48.90 -11.50
N SER A 10 -39.36 -49.11 -12.43
CA SER A 10 -40.60 -49.88 -12.19
C SER A 10 -40.37 -51.40 -12.04
N ARG A 11 -39.28 -51.94 -12.60
CA ARG A 11 -39.00 -53.39 -12.56
C ARG A 11 -38.19 -53.85 -11.34
N LEU A 12 -37.74 -52.95 -10.46
CA LEU A 12 -36.85 -53.31 -9.34
C LEU A 12 -37.54 -53.55 -7.98
N MET A 13 -38.88 -53.45 -7.88
CA MET A 13 -39.57 -53.57 -6.59
C MET A 13 -40.14 -54.95 -6.23
N HIS A 14 -39.90 -56.01 -7.01
CA HIS A 14 -40.32 -57.36 -6.64
C HIS A 14 -39.24 -58.39 -6.98
N THR A 15 -38.37 -58.72 -6.01
CA THR A 15 -38.06 -60.10 -5.57
C THR A 15 -36.90 -60.10 -4.57
N ARG A 16 -36.99 -61.03 -3.61
CA ARG A 16 -36.05 -61.21 -2.50
C ARG A 16 -34.77 -61.93 -2.93
N ALA A 17 -33.71 -61.55 -2.22
CA ALA A 17 -32.55 -62.35 -1.81
C ALA A 17 -31.42 -62.66 -2.83
N SER A 18 -30.25 -62.19 -2.38
CA SER A 18 -28.92 -62.82 -2.43
C SER A 18 -28.14 -62.89 -3.76
N ALA A 19 -26.97 -62.22 -3.71
CA ALA A 19 -25.74 -62.51 -4.43
C ALA A 19 -25.57 -61.97 -5.87
N VAL A 20 -25.52 -60.63 -6.04
CA VAL A 20 -24.68 -59.98 -7.08
C VAL A 20 -24.21 -58.60 -6.58
N LEU A 21 -23.10 -58.55 -5.87
CA LEU A 21 -22.33 -57.32 -5.56
C LEU A 21 -20.85 -57.73 -5.67
N PRO A 22 -20.24 -57.70 -6.88
CA PRO A 22 -19.13 -56.76 -7.04
C PRO A 22 -18.86 -56.24 -8.48
N VAL A 23 -19.81 -56.31 -9.42
CA VAL A 23 -19.53 -55.86 -10.81
C VAL A 23 -19.91 -54.40 -11.07
N ALA A 24 -20.95 -53.88 -10.40
CA ALA A 24 -21.36 -52.48 -10.54
C ALA A 24 -20.42 -51.48 -9.84
N ALA A 25 -19.77 -51.89 -8.74
CA ALA A 25 -18.80 -51.06 -8.03
C ALA A 25 -17.49 -50.91 -8.84
N LEU A 26 -17.04 -51.97 -9.51
CA LEU A 26 -15.78 -51.96 -10.27
C LEU A 26 -15.86 -51.04 -11.50
N LEU A 27 -17.00 -51.00 -12.19
CA LEU A 27 -17.23 -50.12 -13.35
C LEU A 27 -17.35 -48.64 -12.96
N VAL A 28 -17.83 -48.32 -11.75
CA VAL A 28 -17.89 -46.93 -11.24
C VAL A 28 -16.49 -46.46 -10.79
N THR A 29 -15.67 -47.33 -10.20
CA THR A 29 -14.25 -46.98 -9.91
C THR A 29 -13.36 -46.90 -11.15
N LEU A 30 -13.60 -47.72 -12.19
CA LEU A 30 -12.85 -47.61 -13.46
C LEU A 30 -13.27 -46.39 -14.29
N PHE A 31 -14.52 -45.92 -14.20
CA PHE A 31 -14.94 -44.65 -14.82
C PHE A 31 -14.49 -43.42 -14.02
N ALA A 32 -14.40 -43.51 -12.69
CA ALA A 32 -13.85 -42.42 -11.86
C ALA A 32 -12.33 -42.25 -12.05
N ALA A 33 -11.59 -43.33 -12.31
CA ALA A 33 -10.15 -43.27 -12.60
C ALA A 33 -9.83 -42.73 -14.00
N PHE A 34 -10.77 -42.76 -14.96
CA PHE A 34 -10.59 -42.23 -16.31
C PHE A 34 -11.03 -40.75 -16.46
N LEU A 35 -11.60 -40.15 -15.40
CA LEU A 35 -12.00 -38.75 -15.31
C LEU A 35 -11.14 -37.92 -14.34
N ILE A 36 -10.10 -38.52 -13.74
CA ILE A 36 -8.98 -37.73 -13.24
C ILE A 36 -8.23 -37.29 -14.49
N GLY A 37 -8.65 -36.16 -15.04
CA GLY A 37 -7.90 -35.47 -16.07
C GLY A 37 -6.46 -35.40 -15.60
N VAL A 38 -5.55 -35.99 -16.36
CA VAL A 38 -4.14 -35.73 -16.22
C VAL A 38 -4.02 -34.22 -16.45
N GLN A 39 -3.97 -33.45 -15.37
CA GLN A 39 -3.56 -32.05 -15.45
C GLN A 39 -2.19 -32.10 -16.13
N PRO A 40 -2.00 -31.42 -17.28
CA PRO A 40 -0.67 -31.33 -17.85
C PRO A 40 0.25 -30.82 -16.75
N ALA A 41 1.42 -31.47 -16.60
CA ALA A 41 2.43 -30.99 -15.66
C ALA A 41 2.69 -29.51 -15.98
N SER A 42 2.66 -28.64 -14.96
CA SER A 42 2.98 -27.23 -15.12
C SER A 42 4.30 -27.10 -15.88
N ALA A 43 4.32 -26.23 -16.89
CA ALA A 43 5.56 -25.96 -17.60
C ALA A 43 6.58 -25.37 -16.62
N VAL A 44 7.87 -25.65 -16.82
CA VAL A 44 8.92 -25.05 -15.97
C VAL A 44 8.83 -23.53 -16.12
N PRO A 45 8.71 -22.77 -15.00
CA PRO A 45 8.65 -21.31 -15.04
C PRO A 45 9.87 -20.72 -15.78
N PRO A 46 9.75 -19.51 -16.36
CA PRO A 46 10.90 -18.82 -16.92
C PRO A 46 11.94 -18.52 -15.84
N GLU A 47 13.23 -18.50 -16.21
CA GLU A 47 14.26 -18.00 -15.31
C GLU A 47 14.18 -16.47 -15.22
N PHE A 48 14.35 -15.94 -14.01
CA PHE A 48 14.37 -14.50 -13.77
C PHE A 48 15.76 -14.02 -13.37
N SER A 49 16.18 -12.89 -13.92
CA SER A 49 17.35 -12.18 -13.40
C SER A 49 17.12 -11.71 -11.95
N PRO A 50 18.19 -11.40 -11.21
CA PRO A 50 18.10 -10.55 -10.02
C PRO A 50 17.26 -9.28 -10.27
N PRO A 51 16.43 -8.82 -9.31
CA PRO A 51 15.88 -7.46 -9.31
C PRO A 51 16.97 -6.39 -9.46
N ALA A 52 16.75 -5.48 -10.40
CA ALA A 52 17.57 -4.29 -10.62
C ALA A 52 16.72 -3.02 -10.41
N PHE A 53 17.04 -2.23 -9.39
CA PHE A 53 16.36 -0.96 -9.13
C PHE A 53 16.72 0.08 -10.17
N VAL A 54 15.74 0.91 -10.56
CA VAL A 54 16.01 2.10 -11.37
C VAL A 54 17.02 2.99 -10.63
N PRO A 55 18.18 3.31 -11.23
CA PRO A 55 19.19 4.13 -10.60
C PRO A 55 18.73 5.60 -10.54
N GLY A 56 19.28 6.34 -9.58
CA GLY A 56 19.01 7.78 -9.42
C GLY A 56 17.66 8.11 -8.79
N ASP A 57 17.22 9.36 -8.95
CA ASP A 57 15.96 9.87 -8.41
C ASP A 57 15.81 9.59 -6.90
N ALA A 58 16.79 10.04 -6.11
CA ALA A 58 16.95 9.70 -4.70
C ALA A 58 17.01 10.92 -3.76
N ASP A 59 16.83 12.14 -4.29
CA ASP A 59 16.82 13.35 -3.49
C ASP A 59 15.59 13.36 -2.58
N LEU A 60 15.83 13.55 -1.28
CA LEU A 60 14.77 13.45 -0.28
C LEU A 60 13.82 14.65 -0.36
N GLY A 61 12.53 14.37 -0.32
CA GLY A 61 11.44 15.34 -0.16
C GLY A 61 10.45 14.87 0.90
N LEU A 62 9.37 15.62 1.09
CA LEU A 62 8.23 15.15 1.88
C LEU A 62 7.61 13.90 1.22
N ALA A 63 7.26 12.92 2.04
CA ALA A 63 6.78 11.63 1.57
C ALA A 63 5.50 11.78 0.76
N ALA A 64 5.30 10.93 -0.25
CA ALA A 64 4.09 10.98 -1.06
C ALA A 64 2.83 10.57 -0.26
N SER A 65 1.65 11.08 -0.65
CA SER A 65 0.35 10.78 -0.03
C SER A 65 0.21 11.29 1.42
N ASP A 66 -0.88 10.97 2.11
CA ASP A 66 -1.17 11.54 3.44
C ASP A 66 -0.32 10.93 4.58
N GLN A 67 0.21 11.80 5.43
CA GLN A 67 0.79 11.51 6.74
C GLN A 67 0.08 12.33 7.82
N HIS A 68 -0.47 11.66 8.82
CA HIS A 68 -1.29 12.35 9.82
C HIS A 68 -1.38 11.58 11.16
N GLN A 69 -2.25 12.02 12.07
CA GLN A 69 -2.44 11.41 13.40
C GLN A 69 -1.16 11.32 14.24
N ALA A 70 -0.30 12.34 14.16
CA ALA A 70 0.95 12.35 14.89
C ALA A 70 0.75 12.27 16.42
N ALA A 71 1.71 11.65 17.11
CA ALA A 71 1.87 11.64 18.55
C ALA A 71 3.34 11.82 18.92
N ILE A 72 3.62 12.40 20.09
CA ILE A 72 4.98 12.72 20.52
C ILE A 72 5.20 12.37 21.99
N SER A 73 6.39 11.87 22.34
CA SER A 73 6.79 11.66 23.73
C SER A 73 8.27 11.93 23.95
N LYS A 74 8.59 12.64 25.04
CA LYS A 74 9.97 12.89 25.48
C LYS A 74 10.53 11.71 26.27
N GLY A 75 11.76 11.32 25.98
CA GLY A 75 12.52 10.29 26.69
C GLY A 75 14.03 10.46 26.50
N ASP A 76 14.83 10.24 27.53
CA ASP A 76 16.31 10.29 27.47
C ASP A 76 16.90 11.59 26.86
N GLY A 77 16.25 12.73 27.06
CA GLY A 77 16.67 14.01 26.46
C GLY A 77 16.32 14.17 24.97
N LEU A 78 15.68 13.17 24.36
CA LEU A 78 15.15 13.14 23.00
C LEU A 78 13.62 13.23 23.01
N SER A 79 13.04 13.40 21.83
CA SER A 79 11.61 13.14 21.59
C SER A 79 11.45 12.14 20.46
N LEU A 80 10.51 11.20 20.60
CA LEU A 80 10.05 10.36 19.50
C LEU A 80 8.71 10.87 19.02
N VAL A 81 8.62 11.19 17.73
CA VAL A 81 7.37 11.50 17.02
C VAL A 81 6.97 10.28 16.20
N VAL A 82 5.69 9.92 16.21
CA VAL A 82 5.13 8.80 15.44
C VAL A 82 3.87 9.25 14.72
N TRP A 83 3.57 8.68 13.56
CA TRP A 83 2.41 9.06 12.73
C TRP A 83 1.90 7.88 11.90
N SER A 84 0.65 8.00 11.43
CA SER A 84 0.07 7.12 10.41
C SER A 84 0.51 7.62 9.03
N ASP A 85 0.99 6.72 8.18
CA ASP A 85 1.64 7.06 6.91
C ASP A 85 1.06 6.28 5.72
N LEU A 86 0.65 6.98 4.67
CA LEU A 86 0.05 6.38 3.47
C LEU A 86 1.00 6.35 2.26
N ARG A 87 2.32 6.50 2.46
CA ARG A 87 3.28 6.50 1.35
C ARG A 87 3.20 5.25 0.48
N SER A 88 2.78 4.12 1.07
CA SER A 88 2.48 2.87 0.40
C SER A 88 0.97 2.63 0.36
N ASN A 89 0.29 3.34 -0.55
CA ASN A 89 -1.18 3.40 -0.61
C ASN A 89 -1.91 2.05 -0.81
N ARG A 90 -1.18 0.96 -1.10
CA ARG A 90 -1.71 -0.39 -1.36
C ARG A 90 -1.76 -1.28 -0.12
N ALA A 91 -0.94 -1.03 0.90
CA ALA A 91 -1.00 -1.74 2.17
C ALA A 91 -2.02 -1.15 3.15
N GLY A 92 -2.37 0.12 2.96
CA GLY A 92 -3.09 0.91 3.96
C GLY A 92 -2.12 1.88 4.65
N TYR A 93 -2.53 2.41 5.80
CA TYR A 93 -1.63 3.22 6.62
C TYR A 93 -0.65 2.32 7.37
N ASP A 94 0.60 2.72 7.44
CA ASP A 94 1.64 2.13 8.29
C ASP A 94 2.00 3.10 9.43
N ILE A 95 2.72 2.63 10.45
CA ILE A 95 3.26 3.53 11.49
C ILE A 95 4.75 3.77 11.27
N TYR A 96 5.09 5.05 11.13
CA TYR A 96 6.47 5.52 11.07
C TYR A 96 6.76 6.47 12.24
N GLY A 97 8.04 6.69 12.50
CA GLY A 97 8.46 7.70 13.47
C GLY A 97 9.83 8.31 13.17
N ALA A 98 10.14 9.40 13.87
CA ALA A 98 11.42 10.06 13.80
C ALA A 98 11.78 10.69 15.15
N ARG A 99 13.08 10.73 15.43
CA ARG A 99 13.61 11.30 16.66
C ARG A 99 14.03 12.75 16.45
N LEU A 100 13.79 13.52 17.49
CA LEU A 100 14.24 14.89 17.64
C LEU A 100 15.22 14.98 18.82
N ASP A 101 16.28 15.76 18.65
CA ASP A 101 17.19 16.07 19.76
C ASP A 101 16.57 17.07 20.77
N ALA A 102 17.35 17.44 21.78
CA ALA A 102 16.94 18.38 22.81
C ALA A 102 16.61 19.80 22.27
N GLN A 103 17.12 20.14 21.10
CA GLN A 103 16.94 21.38 20.38
C GLN A 103 15.80 21.30 19.37
N GLY A 104 15.13 20.15 19.25
CA GLY A 104 14.06 19.94 18.27
C GLY A 104 14.57 19.65 16.87
N THR A 105 15.88 19.40 16.70
CA THR A 105 16.49 19.07 15.40
C THR A 105 16.18 17.62 15.04
N LEU A 106 15.79 17.38 13.80
CA LEU A 106 15.56 16.04 13.25
C LEU A 106 16.87 15.24 13.21
N LEU A 107 16.87 14.06 13.84
CA LEU A 107 18.01 13.15 13.86
C LEU A 107 17.94 12.08 12.77
N ASP A 108 16.72 11.71 12.38
CA ASP A 108 16.44 10.66 11.40
C ASP A 108 16.05 11.32 10.06
N PRO A 109 16.98 11.44 9.08
CA PRO A 109 16.68 12.05 7.79
C PRO A 109 15.73 11.22 6.93
N LEU A 110 15.65 9.91 7.22
CA LEU A 110 14.60 9.01 6.77
C LEU A 110 13.89 8.48 8.02
N PRO A 111 12.56 8.35 7.99
CA PRO A 111 11.80 7.92 9.14
C PRO A 111 12.00 6.44 9.43
N ILE A 112 11.92 6.09 10.71
CA ILE A 112 12.01 4.73 11.23
C ILE A 112 10.69 4.02 10.92
N PRO A 113 10.70 2.88 10.21
CA PRO A 113 9.53 2.03 10.10
C PRO A 113 9.25 1.37 11.45
N ILE A 114 8.05 1.56 12.01
CA ILE A 114 7.68 1.09 13.35
C ILE A 114 6.73 -0.11 13.27
N LEU A 115 5.68 0.00 12.45
CA LEU A 115 4.74 -1.09 12.15
C LEU A 115 4.43 -1.04 10.65
N LEU A 116 4.75 -2.12 9.95
CA LEU A 116 4.55 -2.31 8.50
C LEU A 116 3.78 -3.63 8.23
N ASP A 117 2.76 -3.90 9.05
CA ASP A 117 2.00 -5.15 8.90
C ASP A 117 1.12 -5.09 7.64
N GLY A 118 0.60 -6.22 7.18
CA GLY A 118 -0.20 -6.26 5.96
C GLY A 118 -1.56 -5.58 6.01
N SER A 119 -2.09 -5.35 7.21
CA SER A 119 -3.31 -4.59 7.46
C SER A 119 -3.03 -3.08 7.57
N GLY A 120 -4.07 -2.25 7.67
CA GLY A 120 -3.88 -0.83 7.95
C GLY A 120 -3.70 -0.55 9.45
N GLN A 121 -2.63 0.15 9.82
CA GLN A 121 -2.37 0.67 11.16
C GLN A 121 -2.70 2.16 11.31
N THR A 122 -3.38 2.54 12.39
CA THR A 122 -3.82 3.92 12.62
C THR A 122 -3.78 4.32 14.10
N VAL A 123 -3.96 5.62 14.37
CA VAL A 123 -4.08 6.20 15.71
C VAL A 123 -2.87 5.84 16.61
N PRO A 124 -1.62 6.09 16.16
CA PRO A 124 -0.45 5.75 16.97
C PRO A 124 -0.42 6.58 18.25
N GLN A 125 0.02 5.98 19.35
CA GLN A 125 0.31 6.64 20.62
C GLN A 125 1.69 6.21 21.11
N VAL A 126 2.41 7.10 21.78
CA VAL A 126 3.78 6.85 22.22
C VAL A 126 4.01 7.32 23.65
N ALA A 127 4.72 6.55 24.47
CA ALA A 127 5.14 6.97 25.80
C ALA A 127 6.49 6.37 26.22
N TRP A 128 7.28 7.15 26.94
CA TRP A 128 8.58 6.73 27.49
C TRP A 128 8.46 6.09 28.88
N ASN A 129 9.09 4.93 29.12
CA ASN A 129 9.10 4.29 30.44
C ASN A 129 10.33 4.56 31.31
N GLY A 130 11.26 5.40 30.87
CA GLY A 130 12.56 5.55 31.54
C GLY A 130 13.72 4.86 30.81
N THR A 131 13.45 3.94 29.90
CA THR A 131 14.46 3.16 29.15
C THR A 131 14.17 3.01 27.65
N HIS A 132 12.91 2.89 27.27
CA HIS A 132 12.46 2.75 25.89
C HIS A 132 11.12 3.48 25.72
N TRP A 133 10.75 3.78 24.48
CA TRP A 133 9.36 4.13 24.16
C TRP A 133 8.56 2.85 23.90
N LEU A 134 7.27 2.88 24.22
CA LEU A 134 6.29 1.96 23.65
C LEU A 134 5.45 2.76 22.67
N VAL A 135 5.35 2.28 21.45
CA VAL A 135 4.44 2.78 20.41
C VAL A 135 3.30 1.76 20.29
N VAL A 136 2.06 2.23 20.36
CA VAL A 136 0.86 1.39 20.16
C VAL A 136 0.02 1.95 19.04
N ALA A 137 -0.65 1.10 18.28
CA ALA A 137 -1.54 1.49 17.20
C ALA A 137 -2.71 0.52 17.07
N LEU A 138 -3.81 1.00 16.48
CA LEU A 138 -4.88 0.13 16.02
C LEU A 138 -4.45 -0.53 14.72
N ASP A 139 -4.63 -1.83 14.65
CA ASP A 139 -4.33 -2.66 13.48
C ASP A 139 -5.65 -3.26 12.96
N GLN A 140 -6.11 -2.79 11.81
CA GLN A 140 -7.46 -3.08 11.33
C GLN A 140 -7.52 -4.40 10.56
N ALA A 141 -8.20 -5.40 11.12
CA ALA A 141 -8.61 -6.56 10.34
C ALA A 141 -9.72 -6.17 9.32
N HIS A 142 -9.57 -6.52 8.04
CA HIS A 142 -10.63 -6.49 7.02
C HIS A 142 -11.25 -7.91 6.91
N PRO A 143 -12.57 -8.10 6.68
CA PRO A 143 -13.55 -7.19 6.05
C PRO A 143 -14.01 -6.00 6.90
N VAL A 144 -14.37 -4.91 6.21
CA VAL A 144 -15.06 -3.75 6.80
C VAL A 144 -16.16 -4.24 7.76
N GLY A 145 -15.97 -4.00 9.07
CA GLY A 145 -16.89 -4.43 10.11
C GLY A 145 -16.30 -5.30 11.22
N THR A 146 -15.05 -5.77 11.10
CA THR A 146 -14.34 -6.40 12.24
C THR A 146 -13.64 -5.36 13.12
N GLU A 147 -13.63 -5.64 14.42
CA GLU A 147 -13.00 -4.80 15.44
C GLU A 147 -11.48 -4.79 15.25
N PRO A 148 -10.80 -3.62 15.31
CA PRO A 148 -9.35 -3.57 15.16
C PRO A 148 -8.64 -4.25 16.34
N ARG A 149 -7.46 -4.80 16.07
CA ARG A 149 -6.51 -5.24 17.09
C ARG A 149 -5.79 -4.02 17.66
N LEU A 150 -5.27 -4.16 18.87
CA LEU A 150 -4.38 -3.17 19.48
C LEU A 150 -3.01 -3.84 19.64
N ARG A 151 -2.02 -3.32 18.93
CA ARG A 151 -0.66 -3.84 18.92
C ARG A 151 0.33 -2.76 19.34
N GLY A 152 1.53 -3.15 19.74
CA GLY A 152 2.59 -2.20 20.03
C GLY A 152 3.98 -2.77 19.88
N VAL A 153 4.95 -1.88 19.80
CA VAL A 153 6.38 -2.18 19.67
C VAL A 153 7.19 -1.23 20.53
N ARG A 154 8.30 -1.71 21.06
CA ARG A 154 9.25 -0.89 21.81
C ARG A 154 10.28 -0.31 20.86
N VAL A 155 10.61 0.96 21.10
CA VAL A 155 11.63 1.70 20.34
C VAL A 155 12.72 2.19 21.30
N SER A 156 13.98 1.95 20.96
CA SER A 156 15.12 2.39 21.77
C SER A 156 15.46 3.88 21.57
N PRO A 157 16.21 4.51 22.49
CA PRO A 157 16.81 5.85 22.27
C PRO A 157 17.58 5.98 20.96
N GLN A 158 18.15 4.88 20.47
CA GLN A 158 18.90 4.81 19.24
C GLN A 158 18.01 4.70 17.98
N GLY A 159 16.68 4.60 18.15
CA GLY A 159 15.72 4.48 17.06
C GLY A 159 15.52 3.03 16.58
N GLU A 160 16.00 2.04 17.34
CA GLU A 160 15.86 0.63 16.98
C GLU A 160 14.49 0.12 17.42
N VAL A 161 13.75 -0.55 16.54
CA VAL A 161 12.55 -1.32 16.89
C VAL A 161 12.98 -2.63 17.53
N LEU A 162 12.54 -2.88 18.76
CA LEU A 162 13.07 -3.96 19.62
C LEU A 162 12.23 -5.23 19.60
N ASP A 163 11.03 -5.17 19.04
CA ASP A 163 10.07 -6.27 18.99
C ASP A 163 9.89 -6.70 17.53
N GLU A 164 10.51 -7.81 17.12
CA GLU A 164 10.37 -8.35 15.76
C GLU A 164 8.93 -8.79 15.47
N GLU A 165 8.25 -9.36 16.46
CA GLU A 165 6.80 -9.56 16.41
C GLU A 165 6.11 -8.50 17.29
N PRO A 166 5.22 -7.67 16.73
CA PRO A 166 4.51 -6.67 17.52
C PRO A 166 3.70 -7.30 18.65
N ILE A 167 3.83 -6.70 19.84
CA ILE A 167 3.15 -7.09 21.08
C ILE A 167 1.64 -6.96 20.87
N LEU A 168 0.93 -8.09 20.86
CA LEU A 168 -0.52 -8.10 20.84
C LEU A 168 -1.08 -7.76 22.23
N ILE A 169 -1.69 -6.58 22.35
CA ILE A 169 -2.29 -6.10 23.61
C ILE A 169 -3.75 -6.55 23.69
N SER A 170 -4.49 -6.46 22.58
CA SER A 170 -5.87 -6.94 22.47
C SER A 170 -6.19 -7.39 21.04
N GLU A 171 -6.92 -8.50 20.90
CA GLU A 171 -7.53 -8.93 19.63
C GLU A 171 -8.71 -8.05 19.21
N HIS A 172 -9.30 -7.34 20.20
CA HIS A 172 -10.52 -6.57 20.03
C HIS A 172 -10.40 -5.25 20.78
N ALA A 173 -10.27 -4.16 20.04
CA ALA A 173 -10.22 -2.81 20.56
C ALA A 173 -11.23 -1.91 19.82
N GLY A 174 -11.86 -1.01 20.56
CA GLY A 174 -12.58 0.10 19.95
C GLY A 174 -11.61 1.19 19.48
N THR A 175 -12.14 2.23 18.86
CA THR A 175 -11.34 3.25 18.16
C THR A 175 -10.70 4.30 19.08
N TYR A 176 -11.12 4.39 20.34
CA TYR A 176 -10.52 5.32 21.30
C TYR A 176 -9.46 4.61 22.13
N LEU A 177 -8.22 5.09 22.06
CA LEU A 177 -7.11 4.58 22.86
C LEU A 177 -6.23 5.71 23.43
N THR A 178 -5.53 5.42 24.52
CA THR A 178 -4.54 6.31 25.13
C THR A 178 -3.50 5.48 25.90
N LEU A 179 -2.31 6.06 26.07
CA LEU A 179 -1.15 5.41 26.67
C LEU A 179 -0.52 6.35 27.70
N ALA A 180 -0.16 5.82 28.86
CA ALA A 180 0.61 6.54 29.86
C ALA A 180 1.66 5.62 30.51
N SER A 181 2.77 6.20 30.94
CA SER A 181 3.86 5.50 31.61
C SER A 181 3.92 5.87 33.08
N ASP A 182 4.22 4.90 33.94
CA ASP A 182 4.50 5.14 35.37
C ASP A 182 5.99 5.33 35.68
N GLY A 183 6.84 5.33 34.64
CA GLY A 183 8.30 5.39 34.76
C GLY A 183 8.96 4.04 35.02
N SER A 184 8.22 2.93 34.99
CA SER A 184 8.73 1.56 35.07
C SER A 184 8.15 0.64 33.98
N GLY A 185 6.94 0.94 33.52
CA GLY A 185 6.26 0.29 32.42
C GLY A 185 5.17 1.21 31.87
N TRP A 186 4.15 0.61 31.27
CA TRP A 186 3.09 1.34 30.62
C TRP A 186 1.71 0.83 31.02
N ALA A 187 0.73 1.72 30.98
CA ALA A 187 -0.68 1.39 30.97
C ALA A 187 -1.30 1.85 29.65
N VAL A 188 -1.90 0.92 28.93
CA VAL A 188 -2.63 1.17 27.69
C VAL A 188 -4.12 1.09 28.02
N PHE A 189 -4.90 2.07 27.60
CA PHE A 189 -6.35 2.12 27.82
C PHE A 189 -7.08 2.24 26.49
N TRP A 190 -8.21 1.54 26.35
CA TRP A 190 -9.02 1.58 25.14
C TRP A 190 -10.51 1.40 25.43
N SER A 191 -11.35 1.91 24.54
CA SER A 191 -12.80 1.62 24.56
C SER A 191 -13.03 0.16 24.16
N GLY A 192 -13.92 -0.54 24.86
CA GLY A 192 -14.44 -1.85 24.43
C GLY A 192 -15.31 -1.75 23.18
N THR A 193 -15.72 -2.91 22.66
CA THR A 193 -16.24 -3.03 21.29
C THR A 193 -17.73 -3.36 21.18
N THR A 194 -18.41 -3.65 22.28
CA THR A 194 -19.83 -4.01 22.27
C THR A 194 -20.73 -2.86 21.80
N ALA A 195 -21.46 -3.11 20.71
CA ALA A 195 -22.39 -2.16 20.09
C ALA A 195 -23.44 -1.66 21.11
N GLY A 196 -23.30 -0.40 21.52
CA GLY A 196 -24.23 0.32 22.40
C GLY A 196 -23.84 0.39 23.89
N ASN A 197 -22.77 -0.27 24.33
CA ASN A 197 -22.28 -0.26 25.72
C ASN A 197 -20.77 -0.55 25.74
N ALA A 198 -19.93 0.48 25.59
CA ALA A 198 -18.47 0.31 25.61
C ALA A 198 -17.92 0.58 27.03
N ALA A 199 -17.41 -0.46 27.69
CA ALA A 199 -16.56 -0.32 28.89
C ALA A 199 -15.22 0.33 28.53
N ALA A 200 -14.57 1.01 29.47
CA ALA A 200 -13.15 1.35 29.30
C ALA A 200 -12.31 0.20 29.85
N ARG A 201 -11.37 -0.28 29.03
CA ARG A 201 -10.43 -1.35 29.37
C ARG A 201 -9.04 -0.77 29.54
N GLY A 202 -8.19 -1.48 30.29
CA GLY A 202 -6.78 -1.17 30.38
C GLY A 202 -5.93 -2.41 30.61
N ALA A 203 -4.69 -2.36 30.14
CA ALA A 203 -3.69 -3.38 30.37
C ALA A 203 -2.35 -2.75 30.74
N ARG A 204 -1.65 -3.38 31.68
CA ARG A 204 -0.27 -3.03 32.03
C ARG A 204 0.70 -3.78 31.13
N ILE A 205 1.70 -3.06 30.65
CA ILE A 205 2.80 -3.58 29.83
C ILE A 205 4.09 -3.38 30.63
N SER A 206 4.82 -4.45 30.88
CA SER A 206 6.12 -4.38 31.55
C SER A 206 7.18 -3.72 30.66
N ALA A 207 8.29 -3.22 31.23
CA ALA A 207 9.42 -2.69 30.47
C ALA A 207 9.98 -3.65 29.40
N ALA A 208 9.83 -4.97 29.63
CA ALA A 208 10.27 -6.01 28.73
C ALA A 208 9.25 -6.31 27.60
N GLY A 209 8.14 -5.58 27.51
CA GLY A 209 7.09 -5.80 26.50
C GLY A 209 6.03 -6.84 26.89
N GLY A 210 6.17 -7.50 28.05
CA GLY A 210 5.18 -8.47 28.52
C GLY A 210 3.85 -7.82 28.90
N VAL A 211 2.74 -8.30 28.32
CA VAL A 211 1.37 -7.90 28.65
C VAL A 211 0.94 -8.57 29.97
N LEU A 212 0.78 -7.78 31.02
CA LEU A 212 0.47 -8.28 32.37
C LEU A 212 -1.04 -8.50 32.59
N ASP A 213 -1.88 -7.86 31.78
CA ASP A 213 -3.34 -8.04 31.80
C ASP A 213 -3.86 -8.38 30.38
N PRO A 214 -3.66 -9.61 29.87
CA PRO A 214 -4.05 -10.00 28.52
C PRO A 214 -5.54 -9.76 28.21
N GLY A 215 -5.84 -9.14 27.07
CA GLY A 215 -7.22 -8.77 26.67
C GLY A 215 -7.82 -7.59 27.45
N GLY A 216 -7.06 -7.01 28.38
CA GLY A 216 -7.44 -5.84 29.17
C GLY A 216 -8.49 -6.11 30.23
N ARG A 217 -8.22 -5.65 31.46
CA ARG A 217 -9.23 -5.63 32.52
C ARG A 217 -10.15 -4.43 32.34
N VAL A 218 -11.41 -4.60 32.74
CA VAL A 218 -12.37 -3.49 32.78
C VAL A 218 -11.93 -2.54 33.90
N VAL A 219 -11.51 -1.33 33.52
CA VAL A 219 -11.14 -0.28 34.48
C VAL A 219 -12.34 0.59 34.81
N LEU A 220 -13.28 0.73 33.86
CA LEU A 220 -14.56 1.37 34.11
C LEU A 220 -15.69 0.57 33.43
N PRO A 221 -16.75 0.16 34.16
CA PRO A 221 -17.80 -0.74 33.67
C PRO A 221 -18.72 -0.06 32.66
N GLU A 222 -19.18 -0.78 31.64
CA GLU A 222 -20.03 -0.22 30.58
C GLU A 222 -21.23 0.59 31.09
N THR A 223 -21.57 1.65 30.36
CA THR A 223 -22.76 2.46 30.59
C THR A 223 -23.45 2.75 29.26
N TYR A 224 -24.76 3.03 29.33
CA TYR A 224 -25.60 3.35 28.16
C TYR A 224 -25.06 4.51 27.32
N PHE A 225 -24.30 5.42 27.94
CA PHE A 225 -23.83 6.64 27.29
C PHE A 225 -22.52 6.46 26.51
N MET A 226 -21.96 5.24 26.52
CA MET A 226 -20.64 4.88 25.98
C MET A 226 -19.50 5.71 26.61
N ARG A 227 -18.30 5.13 26.73
CA ARG A 227 -17.10 5.88 27.11
C ARG A 227 -16.21 6.09 25.91
N SER A 228 -16.02 7.35 25.54
CA SER A 228 -15.24 7.78 24.37
C SER A 228 -14.21 8.84 24.74
N VAL A 229 -13.32 9.18 23.79
CA VAL A 229 -12.31 10.24 23.95
C VAL A 229 -11.46 10.03 25.22
N LEU A 230 -10.76 8.91 25.26
CA LEU A 230 -9.89 8.58 26.39
C LEU A 230 -8.61 9.43 26.37
N SER A 231 -8.20 9.90 27.55
CA SER A 231 -6.88 10.51 27.76
C SER A 231 -6.34 10.10 29.11
N ALA A 232 -5.08 9.65 29.17
CA ALA A 232 -4.44 9.25 30.41
C ALA A 232 -3.14 10.03 30.65
N ALA A 233 -2.85 10.32 31.91
CA ALA A 233 -1.58 10.88 32.34
C ALA A 233 -1.20 10.32 33.71
N PHE A 234 0.10 10.28 34.02
CA PHE A 234 0.61 9.79 35.30
C PHE A 234 1.26 10.91 36.11
N ALA A 235 0.84 11.09 37.36
CA ALA A 235 1.43 12.04 38.30
C ALA A 235 1.25 11.55 39.73
N GLY A 236 2.22 11.84 40.61
CA GLY A 236 2.13 11.50 42.04
C GLY A 236 1.81 10.03 42.34
N GLY A 237 2.31 9.10 41.52
CA GLY A 237 2.11 7.66 41.72
C GLY A 237 0.75 7.13 41.25
N ARG A 238 -0.01 7.89 40.46
CA ARG A 238 -1.36 7.52 40.00
C ARG A 238 -1.58 7.89 38.54
N TYR A 239 -2.37 7.08 37.85
CA TYR A 239 -2.95 7.46 36.57
C TYR A 239 -4.23 8.26 36.81
N LEU A 240 -4.41 9.35 36.08
CA LEU A 240 -5.71 9.95 35.85
C LEU A 240 -6.17 9.54 34.45
N LEU A 241 -7.32 8.88 34.35
CA LEU A 241 -7.99 8.58 33.09
C LEU A 241 -9.21 9.50 32.96
N ALA A 242 -9.18 10.37 31.96
CA ALA A 242 -10.31 11.19 31.55
C ALA A 242 -11.06 10.53 30.39
N TYR A 243 -12.39 10.71 30.37
CA TYR A 243 -13.27 10.15 29.37
C TYR A 243 -14.57 10.95 29.24
N ASN A 244 -15.19 10.88 28.07
CA ASN A 244 -16.53 11.43 27.87
C ASN A 244 -17.57 10.43 28.34
N GLU A 245 -18.55 10.89 29.11
CA GLU A 245 -19.74 10.13 29.51
C GLU A 245 -20.95 11.04 29.52
N SER A 246 -21.94 10.71 28.68
CA SER A 246 -23.15 11.51 28.48
C SER A 246 -22.82 12.96 28.10
N SER A 247 -23.24 13.93 28.90
CA SER A 247 -22.97 15.36 28.76
C SER A 247 -21.87 15.85 29.69
N SER A 248 -20.88 15.02 30.03
CA SER A 248 -19.75 15.40 30.88
C SER A 248 -18.44 14.77 30.45
N ILE A 249 -17.33 15.43 30.79
CA ILE A 249 -16.00 14.84 30.81
C ILE A 249 -15.70 14.49 32.27
N ALA A 250 -15.51 13.21 32.53
CA ALA A 250 -15.26 12.67 33.86
C ALA A 250 -13.81 12.17 33.99
N GLY A 251 -13.34 12.06 35.24
CA GLY A 251 -12.02 11.56 35.60
C GLY A 251 -12.11 10.45 36.64
N VAL A 252 -11.24 9.44 36.50
CA VAL A 252 -11.00 8.42 37.52
C VAL A 252 -9.50 8.35 37.84
N LEU A 253 -9.16 8.22 39.12
CA LEU A 253 -7.80 7.94 39.56
C LEU A 253 -7.59 6.43 39.68
N LEU A 254 -6.51 5.94 39.11
CA LEU A 254 -6.11 4.54 39.16
C LEU A 254 -4.70 4.42 39.75
N THR A 255 -4.48 3.36 40.52
CA THR A 255 -3.14 2.94 40.95
C THR A 255 -2.34 2.40 39.74
N PRO A 256 -1.02 2.19 39.87
CA PRO A 256 -0.24 1.51 38.85
C PRO A 256 -0.73 0.09 38.52
N ALA A 257 -1.45 -0.56 39.45
CA ALA A 257 -2.11 -1.84 39.23
C ALA A 257 -3.45 -1.74 38.46
N LEU A 258 -3.84 -0.53 38.06
CA LEU A 258 -5.12 -0.16 37.43
C LEU A 258 -6.35 -0.34 38.32
N ASP A 259 -6.16 -0.44 39.64
CA ASP A 259 -7.25 -0.43 40.60
C ASP A 259 -7.65 1.01 40.96
N PRO A 260 -8.95 1.33 41.16
CA PRO A 260 -9.40 2.65 41.58
C PRO A 260 -8.71 3.16 42.86
N ALA A 261 -8.25 4.41 42.84
CA ALA A 261 -7.40 5.01 43.88
C ALA A 261 -8.08 6.19 44.62
N GLY A 262 -9.39 6.16 44.84
CA GLY A 262 -10.14 7.24 45.48
C GLY A 262 -11.67 7.02 45.42
N PRO A 263 -12.48 8.02 45.83
CA PRO A 263 -13.93 7.97 45.60
C PRO A 263 -14.25 7.90 44.10
N ASN A 264 -15.51 7.57 43.77
CA ASN A 264 -16.05 7.40 42.41
C ASN A 264 -15.61 8.51 41.42
N ALA A 265 -15.79 8.23 40.13
CA ALA A 265 -15.52 9.19 39.05
C ALA A 265 -16.04 10.61 39.37
N PHE A 266 -15.24 11.62 39.05
CA PHE A 266 -15.54 13.03 39.29
C PHE A 266 -15.66 13.79 37.97
N THR A 267 -16.48 14.83 37.93
CA THR A 267 -16.63 15.68 36.75
C THR A 267 -15.44 16.64 36.62
N ILE A 268 -14.76 16.59 35.48
CA ILE A 268 -13.71 17.55 35.10
C ILE A 268 -14.35 18.75 34.42
N PHE A 269 -15.20 18.50 33.43
CA PHE A 269 -15.95 19.54 32.71
C PHE A 269 -17.41 19.17 32.50
N SER A 270 -18.26 20.18 32.47
CA SER A 270 -19.63 20.07 31.95
C SER A 270 -19.59 20.09 30.41
N GLY A 271 -20.26 19.13 29.77
CA GLY A 271 -20.29 18.91 28.33
C GLY A 271 -19.41 17.74 27.87
N SER A 272 -19.55 17.34 26.59
CA SER A 272 -18.83 16.22 25.97
C SER A 272 -18.16 16.70 24.70
N TYR A 273 -16.82 16.75 24.70
CA TYR A 273 -15.99 17.27 23.62
C TYR A 273 -14.54 16.73 23.73
N PRO A 274 -13.68 16.90 22.69
CA PRO A 274 -12.28 16.45 22.75
C PRO A 274 -11.54 17.00 23.97
N THR A 275 -10.92 16.11 24.75
CA THR A 275 -10.16 16.44 25.97
C THR A 275 -8.79 15.76 25.95
N ARG A 276 -7.77 16.47 26.44
CA ARG A 276 -6.43 15.95 26.69
C ARG A 276 -5.96 16.21 28.11
N LEU A 277 -5.11 15.32 28.62
CA LEU A 277 -4.47 15.43 29.93
C LEU A 277 -2.96 15.60 29.77
N ALA A 278 -2.41 16.52 30.54
CA ALA A 278 -0.97 16.68 30.71
C ALA A 278 -0.58 16.45 32.18
N SER A 279 0.66 16.03 32.40
CA SER A 279 1.24 15.83 33.73
C SER A 279 2.39 16.81 33.99
N SER A 280 2.45 17.34 35.21
CA SER A 280 3.62 18.04 35.74
C SER A 280 4.50 17.13 36.62
N GLY A 281 4.13 15.86 36.75
CA GLY A 281 4.68 14.91 37.74
C GLY A 281 4.07 15.05 39.13
N SER A 282 3.60 16.26 39.51
CA SER A 282 2.96 16.54 40.81
C SER A 282 1.46 16.85 40.73
N GLY A 283 0.91 16.94 39.52
CA GLY A 283 -0.50 17.22 39.25
C GLY A 283 -0.80 17.11 37.76
N PHE A 284 -2.03 17.46 37.39
CA PHE A 284 -2.53 17.37 36.03
C PHE A 284 -3.12 18.69 35.54
N LEU A 285 -3.11 18.88 34.23
CA LEU A 285 -3.97 19.83 33.54
C LEU A 285 -4.87 19.04 32.58
N ALA A 286 -6.17 19.31 32.62
CA ALA A 286 -7.09 18.92 31.57
C ALA A 286 -7.39 20.13 30.68
N CYS A 287 -7.31 19.97 29.37
CA CYS A 287 -7.71 20.99 28.40
C CYS A 287 -8.69 20.43 27.38
N ALA A 288 -9.61 21.28 26.90
CA ALA A 288 -10.72 20.81 26.11
C ALA A 288 -11.34 21.94 25.25
N ALA A 289 -11.96 21.58 24.13
CA ALA A 289 -12.64 22.52 23.23
C ALA A 289 -14.15 22.53 23.49
N ALA A 290 -14.60 23.40 24.39
CA ALA A 290 -15.99 23.49 24.80
C ALA A 290 -16.82 24.31 23.80
N PRO A 291 -18.11 24.00 23.56
CA PRO A 291 -18.96 24.84 22.72
C PRO A 291 -19.08 26.26 23.29
N GLY A 292 -18.76 27.26 22.47
CA GLY A 292 -18.96 28.68 22.77
C GLY A 292 -20.28 29.20 22.20
N TRP A 293 -20.36 30.51 21.93
CA TRP A 293 -21.52 31.09 21.24
C TRP A 293 -21.62 30.60 19.78
N TYR A 294 -22.79 30.07 19.41
CA TYR A 294 -23.09 29.57 18.05
C TYR A 294 -22.28 28.31 17.67
N VAL A 295 -21.54 28.28 16.55
CA VAL A 295 -20.75 27.10 16.09
C VAL A 295 -19.25 27.15 16.47
N PHE A 296 -18.82 28.15 17.25
CA PHE A 296 -17.42 28.30 17.67
C PHE A 296 -17.14 27.53 18.97
N HIS A 297 -15.92 27.01 19.15
CA HIS A 297 -15.49 26.41 20.42
C HIS A 297 -14.59 27.37 21.21
N ASP A 298 -14.72 27.37 22.54
CA ASP A 298 -13.79 27.99 23.48
C ASP A 298 -12.73 26.94 23.89
N ILE A 299 -11.49 27.37 24.03
CA ILE A 299 -10.43 26.54 24.61
C ILE A 299 -10.42 26.79 26.11
N ILE A 300 -10.71 25.75 26.88
CA ILE A 300 -10.76 25.79 28.33
C ILE A 300 -9.77 24.83 28.97
N ALA A 301 -9.38 25.11 30.21
CA ALA A 301 -8.52 24.24 30.99
C ALA A 301 -8.90 24.22 32.48
N THR A 302 -8.49 23.17 33.18
CA THR A 302 -8.57 23.10 34.64
C THR A 302 -7.42 22.29 35.20
N ARG A 303 -6.87 22.74 36.33
CA ARG A 303 -5.83 22.03 37.08
C ARG A 303 -6.48 21.01 38.00
N ILE A 304 -5.86 19.84 38.11
CA ILE A 304 -6.35 18.73 38.92
C ILE A 304 -5.21 18.21 39.79
N THR A 305 -5.47 18.05 41.10
CA THR A 305 -4.48 17.47 42.02
C THR A 305 -4.35 15.95 41.83
N THR A 306 -3.28 15.37 42.37
CA THR A 306 -3.10 13.90 42.42
C THR A 306 -4.12 13.18 43.31
N ALA A 307 -4.89 13.94 44.09
CA ALA A 307 -6.04 13.45 44.85
C ALA A 307 -7.37 13.58 44.09
N GLY A 308 -7.37 14.13 42.87
CA GLY A 308 -8.57 14.24 42.02
C GLY A 308 -9.39 15.49 42.31
N GLN A 309 -8.82 16.49 42.98
CA GLN A 309 -9.50 17.76 43.23
C GLN A 309 -9.33 18.68 42.01
N VAL A 310 -10.45 19.05 41.38
CA VAL A 310 -10.52 20.10 40.35
C VAL A 310 -10.35 21.46 41.03
N LEU A 311 -9.38 22.26 40.57
CA LEU A 311 -8.98 23.50 41.26
C LEU A 311 -9.60 24.76 40.65
N ASP A 312 -9.99 24.71 39.37
CA ASP A 312 -10.51 25.88 38.66
C ASP A 312 -12.01 25.69 38.40
N THR A 313 -12.84 26.40 39.17
CA THR A 313 -14.31 26.41 39.04
C THR A 313 -14.82 27.84 39.14
N PRO A 314 -15.29 28.46 38.03
CA PRO A 314 -15.41 27.90 36.67
C PRO A 314 -14.04 27.57 36.03
N PRO A 315 -14.01 26.75 34.96
CA PRO A 315 -12.79 26.46 34.20
C PRO A 315 -12.07 27.72 33.71
N LEU A 316 -10.77 27.62 33.53
CA LEU A 316 -9.94 28.68 32.95
C LEU A 316 -10.29 28.84 31.48
N LEU A 317 -10.65 30.05 31.06
CA LEU A 317 -10.82 30.40 29.66
C LEU A 317 -9.45 30.72 29.05
N VAL A 318 -8.90 29.80 28.27
CA VAL A 318 -7.60 29.99 27.58
C VAL A 318 -7.80 30.84 26.33
N ALA A 319 -8.82 30.53 25.52
CA ALA A 319 -9.21 31.32 24.36
C ALA A 319 -10.73 31.25 24.17
N GLY A 320 -11.37 32.40 23.94
CA GLY A 320 -12.79 32.47 23.62
C GLY A 320 -13.01 32.52 22.11
N GLN A 321 -14.07 31.85 21.63
CA GLN A 321 -14.48 31.83 20.22
C GLN A 321 -13.36 31.41 19.26
N ALA A 322 -12.55 30.42 19.68
CA ALA A 322 -11.35 29.98 18.97
C ALA A 322 -11.69 29.53 17.55
N THR A 323 -12.50 28.48 17.37
CA THR A 323 -13.22 28.08 16.13
C THR A 323 -13.86 26.70 16.24
N TRP A 324 -14.60 26.27 15.21
CA TRP A 324 -15.18 24.93 15.12
C TRP A 324 -14.10 23.86 14.96
N GLY A 325 -14.21 22.75 15.71
CA GLY A 325 -13.38 21.56 15.49
C GLY A 325 -12.01 21.52 16.15
N ALA A 326 -11.57 22.60 16.81
CA ALA A 326 -10.27 22.65 17.49
C ALA A 326 -10.10 21.52 18.53
N VAL A 327 -8.94 20.88 18.58
CA VAL A 327 -8.59 19.84 19.55
C VAL A 327 -7.33 20.25 20.30
N PRO A 328 -7.45 20.74 21.55
CA PRO A 328 -6.28 21.20 22.28
C PRO A 328 -5.47 20.04 22.84
N ASP A 329 -4.17 20.27 23.00
CA ASP A 329 -3.27 19.45 23.80
C ASP A 329 -2.42 20.31 24.73
N ALA A 330 -1.80 19.70 25.73
CA ALA A 330 -1.00 20.42 26.71
C ALA A 330 0.28 19.69 27.13
N ALA A 331 1.29 20.46 27.53
CA ALA A 331 2.52 19.95 28.15
C ALA A 331 2.97 20.86 29.30
N PHE A 332 3.76 20.32 30.22
CA PHE A 332 4.33 21.08 31.32
C PHE A 332 5.79 21.44 31.04
N ASP A 333 6.09 22.74 30.95
CA ASP A 333 7.41 23.25 30.57
C ASP A 333 8.46 23.18 31.71
N GLY A 334 8.06 22.69 32.89
CA GLY A 334 8.86 22.67 34.12
C GLY A 334 8.49 23.76 35.13
N GLY A 335 7.75 24.79 34.72
CA GLY A 335 7.21 25.83 35.60
C GLY A 335 5.78 26.28 35.27
N ARG A 336 5.30 26.03 34.05
CA ARG A 336 3.99 26.44 33.51
C ARG A 336 3.47 25.38 32.56
N TRP A 337 2.17 25.43 32.30
CA TRP A 337 1.56 24.65 31.25
C TRP A 337 1.58 25.42 29.93
N ILE A 338 1.81 24.72 28.84
CA ILE A 338 1.61 25.20 27.47
C ILE A 338 0.40 24.44 26.93
N VAL A 339 -0.60 25.17 26.44
CA VAL A 339 -1.79 24.62 25.79
C VAL A 339 -1.76 25.06 24.33
N ALA A 340 -1.79 24.12 23.39
CA ALA A 340 -1.84 24.40 21.96
C ALA A 340 -3.13 23.87 21.35
N TRP A 341 -3.62 24.54 20.30
CA TRP A 341 -4.81 24.16 19.55
C TRP A 341 -4.70 24.60 18.10
N ASP A 342 -5.52 23.98 17.27
CA ASP A 342 -5.69 24.30 15.87
C ASP A 342 -6.83 25.29 15.61
N HIS A 343 -6.66 26.03 14.52
CA HIS A 343 -7.58 26.90 13.80
C HIS A 343 -7.78 28.34 14.37
N PRO A 344 -7.63 29.39 13.52
CA PRO A 344 -6.96 29.35 12.22
C PRO A 344 -5.45 29.16 12.44
N GLY A 345 -4.86 28.17 11.76
CA GLY A 345 -3.46 27.78 11.96
C GLY A 345 -3.18 27.20 13.34
N ILE A 346 -1.92 27.17 13.76
CA ILE A 346 -1.50 26.64 15.05
C ILE A 346 -1.32 27.76 16.05
N ARG A 347 -1.91 27.62 17.24
CA ARG A 347 -1.87 28.61 18.33
C ARG A 347 -1.47 27.96 19.65
N ALA A 348 -0.87 28.75 20.54
CA ALA A 348 -0.54 28.30 21.89
C ALA A 348 -0.69 29.39 22.94
N ALA A 349 -0.95 29.00 24.19
CA ALA A 349 -1.01 29.87 25.35
C ALA A 349 -0.36 29.23 26.57
N ARG A 350 0.21 30.04 27.47
CA ARG A 350 0.71 29.57 28.75
C ARG A 350 -0.31 29.73 29.86
N VAL A 351 -0.35 28.75 30.76
CA VAL A 351 -1.14 28.77 31.98
C VAL A 351 -0.22 28.54 33.18
N GLY A 352 -0.25 29.45 34.15
CA GLY A 352 0.53 29.36 35.37
C GLY A 352 0.06 28.21 36.27
N THR A 353 0.94 27.70 37.12
CA THR A 353 0.58 26.70 38.14
C THR A 353 -0.36 27.25 39.19
N ASP A 354 -0.54 28.57 39.27
CA ASP A 354 -1.51 29.31 40.08
C ASP A 354 -2.89 29.47 39.40
N GLY A 355 -3.01 29.09 38.13
CA GLY A 355 -4.25 29.16 37.34
C GLY A 355 -4.39 30.44 36.52
N VAL A 356 -3.36 31.30 36.46
CA VAL A 356 -3.40 32.50 35.63
C VAL A 356 -3.10 32.13 34.18
N VAL A 357 -4.01 32.47 33.25
CA VAL A 357 -3.76 32.40 31.80
C VAL A 357 -2.90 33.60 31.40
N LEU A 358 -1.68 33.33 30.94
CA LEU A 358 -0.69 34.38 30.65
C LEU A 358 -0.84 34.95 29.24
N ASP A 359 -1.40 34.16 28.32
CA ASP A 359 -1.61 34.55 26.93
C ASP A 359 -3.08 34.33 26.50
N PRO A 360 -4.06 35.11 27.04
CA PRO A 360 -5.46 34.93 26.68
C PRO A 360 -5.70 35.12 25.17
N GLY A 361 -6.37 34.14 24.54
CA GLY A 361 -6.59 34.11 23.08
C GLY A 361 -5.44 33.48 22.27
N GLY A 362 -4.32 33.18 22.93
CA GLY A 362 -3.16 32.52 22.32
C GLY A 362 -2.29 33.41 21.45
N VAL A 363 -1.04 32.99 21.31
CA VAL A 363 -0.06 33.49 20.34
C VAL A 363 -0.12 32.59 19.11
N ALA A 364 -0.02 33.20 17.92
CA ALA A 364 0.08 32.46 16.67
C ALA A 364 1.47 31.81 16.55
N ILE A 365 1.50 30.52 16.23
CA ILE A 365 2.71 29.72 16.07
C ILE A 365 3.00 29.48 14.59
N ASP A 366 1.99 29.03 13.85
CA ASP A 366 2.05 28.86 12.40
C ASP A 366 0.73 29.31 11.77
N GLU A 367 0.79 30.31 10.88
CA GLU A 367 -0.37 30.81 10.11
C GLU A 367 -0.23 30.54 8.61
N SER A 368 0.77 29.76 8.20
CA SER A 368 1.06 29.47 6.79
C SER A 368 -0.01 28.59 6.14
N HIS A 369 -0.82 27.87 6.93
CA HIS A 369 -1.99 27.15 6.43
C HIS A 369 -3.19 27.23 7.37
N PRO A 370 -4.37 27.70 6.91
CA PRO A 370 -5.55 27.83 7.76
C PRO A 370 -6.24 26.49 8.06
N SER A 371 -6.01 25.46 7.25
CA SER A 371 -6.54 24.10 7.43
C SER A 371 -5.48 23.16 8.02
N SER A 372 -5.25 23.25 9.32
CA SER A 372 -4.57 22.17 10.04
C SER A 372 -5.59 21.06 10.33
N HIS A 373 -5.38 19.85 9.78
CA HIS A 373 -6.31 18.73 9.94
C HIS A 373 -5.88 17.72 11.01
N GLY A 374 -4.67 17.86 11.57
CA GLY A 374 -4.17 17.05 12.67
C GLY A 374 -4.16 17.81 13.99
N ALA A 375 -5.01 17.41 14.93
CA ALA A 375 -5.02 17.87 16.32
C ALA A 375 -3.57 17.99 16.87
N PRO A 376 -3.10 19.19 17.25
CA PRO A 376 -1.71 19.37 17.68
C PRO A 376 -1.37 18.47 18.87
N ARG A 377 -0.11 18.07 18.97
CA ARG A 377 0.43 17.32 20.10
C ARG A 377 1.67 17.97 20.68
N LEU A 378 1.77 17.92 22.00
CA LEU A 378 2.87 18.54 22.74
C LEU A 378 3.64 17.52 23.57
N ALA A 379 4.96 17.64 23.55
CA ALA A 379 5.84 17.06 24.57
C ALA A 379 6.63 18.19 25.25
N PRO A 380 6.97 18.06 26.54
CA PRO A 380 7.85 19.03 27.18
C PRO A 380 9.22 19.06 26.49
N ALA A 381 9.80 20.23 26.27
CA ALA A 381 11.13 20.33 25.68
C ALA A 381 12.23 20.21 26.75
N ALA A 382 13.47 19.93 26.35
CA ALA A 382 14.62 20.05 27.25
C ALA A 382 14.93 21.53 27.50
N GLY A 383 15.18 21.90 28.77
CA GLY A 383 15.45 23.28 29.17
C GLY A 383 14.24 24.22 29.26
N GLY A 384 13.02 23.67 29.19
CA GLY A 384 11.77 24.43 29.20
C GLY A 384 11.19 24.65 27.80
N GLY A 385 9.95 25.13 27.75
CA GLY A 385 9.14 25.16 26.53
C GLY A 385 8.49 23.80 26.19
N ALA A 386 8.16 23.60 24.91
CA ALA A 386 7.56 22.36 24.41
C ALA A 386 8.01 22.07 22.96
N GLN A 387 8.02 20.79 22.59
CA GLN A 387 8.05 20.37 21.20
C GLN A 387 6.61 20.19 20.72
N LEU A 388 6.26 20.83 19.62
CA LEU A 388 4.93 20.80 19.02
C LEU A 388 4.97 20.03 17.70
N VAL A 389 3.99 19.17 17.47
CA VAL A 389 3.78 18.48 16.20
C VAL A 389 2.32 18.60 15.77
N TRP A 390 2.08 18.74 14.47
CA TRP A 390 0.74 18.76 13.88
C TRP A 390 0.79 18.19 12.45
N ALA A 391 -0.39 18.01 11.85
CA ALA A 391 -0.49 17.72 10.42
C ALA A 391 -1.36 18.75 9.70
N ASP A 392 -0.94 19.18 8.52
CA ASP A 392 -1.67 20.10 7.65
C ASP A 392 -1.45 19.79 6.16
N ASP A 393 -2.30 20.37 5.31
CA ASP A 393 -2.37 20.10 3.87
C ASP A 393 -1.77 21.23 3.02
N ARG A 394 -0.74 21.94 3.54
CA ARG A 394 -0.17 23.13 2.88
C ARG A 394 0.41 22.90 1.49
N PHE A 395 0.63 21.64 1.16
CA PHE A 395 1.22 21.19 -0.10
C PHE A 395 0.35 20.13 -0.82
N TYR A 396 -0.95 20.07 -0.50
CA TYR A 396 -1.99 19.19 -1.07
C TYR A 396 -2.29 17.93 -0.26
N PHE A 397 -1.28 17.13 0.11
CA PHE A 397 -1.49 16.01 1.04
C PHE A 397 -1.22 16.45 2.48
N LEU A 398 -1.74 15.68 3.44
CA LEU A 398 -1.40 15.90 4.83
C LEU A 398 0.05 15.54 5.09
N ASP A 399 0.79 16.45 5.71
CA ASP A 399 2.17 16.22 6.13
C ASP A 399 2.34 16.46 7.63
N VAL A 400 3.33 15.80 8.23
CA VAL A 400 3.65 15.98 9.65
C VAL A 400 4.77 17.02 9.80
N PHE A 401 4.44 18.09 10.52
CA PHE A 401 5.36 19.19 10.81
C PHE A 401 5.64 19.29 12.30
N THR A 402 6.83 19.79 12.63
CA THR A 402 7.22 20.06 14.01
C THR A 402 7.89 21.42 14.17
N THR A 403 7.73 22.01 15.36
CA THR A 403 8.50 23.17 15.80
C THR A 403 8.78 23.08 17.29
N ARG A 404 9.92 23.63 17.71
CA ARG A 404 10.24 23.82 19.11
C ARG A 404 9.72 25.19 19.56
N LEU A 405 8.98 25.18 20.66
CA LEU A 405 8.54 26.37 21.37
C LEU A 405 9.48 26.61 22.55
N ASN A 406 10.02 27.81 22.65
CA ASN A 406 10.73 28.24 23.85
C ASN A 406 9.74 28.58 24.99
N PRO A 407 10.21 28.86 26.23
CA PRO A 407 9.33 29.21 27.34
C PRO A 407 8.48 30.49 27.13
N ASP A 408 8.83 31.34 26.16
CA ASP A 408 8.09 32.53 25.76
C ASP A 408 7.14 32.32 24.56
N LEU A 409 7.00 31.08 24.10
CA LEU A 409 6.22 30.67 22.93
C LEU A 409 6.74 31.21 21.59
N ALA A 410 7.97 31.73 21.53
CA ALA A 410 8.63 31.91 20.25
C ALA A 410 8.95 30.53 19.66
N ALA A 411 8.58 30.35 18.39
CA ALA A 411 8.71 29.10 17.66
C ALA A 411 9.90 29.16 16.71
N ASP A 412 10.61 28.05 16.61
CA ASP A 412 11.55 27.82 15.51
C ASP A 412 10.78 27.62 14.19
N PRO A 413 11.42 27.73 13.02
CA PRO A 413 10.77 27.41 11.75
C PRO A 413 10.17 26.00 11.74
N ALA A 414 8.94 25.88 11.24
CA ALA A 414 8.28 24.59 11.06
C ALA A 414 9.12 23.69 10.12
N THR A 415 9.35 22.45 10.54
CA THR A 415 10.13 21.45 9.78
C THR A 415 9.25 20.24 9.52
N GLY A 416 9.14 19.81 8.26
CA GLY A 416 8.48 18.54 7.93
C GLY A 416 9.38 17.35 8.24
N ILE A 417 8.81 16.28 8.79
CA ILE A 417 9.58 15.16 9.37
C ILE A 417 9.31 13.80 8.71
N SER A 418 8.29 13.70 7.84
CA SER A 418 8.07 12.52 7.03
C SER A 418 8.76 12.69 5.68
N SER A 419 10.01 12.27 5.59
CA SER A 419 10.80 12.40 4.37
C SER A 419 11.02 11.06 3.67
N SER A 420 11.11 11.07 2.34
CA SER A 420 11.47 9.90 1.54
C SER A 420 12.14 10.33 0.23
N ALA A 421 12.79 9.38 -0.44
CA ALA A 421 13.03 9.52 -1.86
C ALA A 421 11.68 9.57 -2.61
N PRO A 422 11.63 10.09 -3.84
CA PRO A 422 10.41 10.08 -4.63
C PRO A 422 9.90 8.65 -4.84
N ALA A 423 8.61 8.45 -4.59
CA ALA A 423 7.91 7.19 -4.82
C ALA A 423 7.77 6.97 -6.34
N GLN A 424 8.35 5.88 -6.83
CA GLN A 424 8.32 5.47 -8.22
C GLN A 424 7.24 4.42 -8.44
N THR A 425 6.23 4.76 -9.24
CA THR A 425 5.03 3.92 -9.44
C THR A 425 4.61 3.88 -10.90
N LEU A 426 3.68 2.97 -11.23
CA LEU A 426 3.03 2.90 -12.54
C LEU A 426 4.04 2.75 -13.71
N PRO A 427 4.98 1.79 -13.66
CA PRO A 427 5.92 1.57 -14.74
C PRO A 427 5.19 1.14 -16.03
N ARG A 428 5.66 1.61 -17.19
CA ARG A 428 5.24 1.15 -18.53
C ARG A 428 6.45 1.09 -19.44
N MET A 429 6.43 0.17 -20.41
CA MET A 429 7.56 -0.06 -21.30
C MET A 429 7.14 -0.18 -22.77
N ALA A 430 8.02 0.29 -23.65
CA ALA A 430 7.98 0.01 -25.08
C ALA A 430 9.41 -0.17 -25.60
N SER A 431 9.57 -0.83 -26.75
CA SER A 431 10.89 -1.07 -27.35
C SER A 431 10.83 -0.87 -28.86
N ASP A 432 11.95 -0.42 -29.43
CA ASP A 432 12.21 -0.40 -30.89
C ASP A 432 12.90 -1.70 -31.37
N GLY A 433 13.09 -2.66 -30.45
CA GLY A 433 13.84 -3.91 -30.66
C GLY A 433 15.29 -3.87 -30.20
N SER A 434 15.88 -2.68 -30.01
CA SER A 434 17.26 -2.48 -29.56
C SER A 434 17.37 -1.81 -28.19
N THR A 435 16.52 -0.82 -27.94
CA THR A 435 16.39 -0.10 -26.68
C THR A 435 14.97 -0.27 -26.16
N THR A 436 14.85 -0.43 -24.84
CA THR A 436 13.56 -0.35 -24.15
C THR A 436 13.49 0.96 -23.37
N MET A 437 12.45 1.75 -23.60
CA MET A 437 12.13 2.89 -22.77
C MET A 437 11.18 2.45 -21.65
N LEU A 438 11.61 2.65 -20.41
CA LEU A 438 10.80 2.44 -19.20
C LEU A 438 10.39 3.81 -18.66
N VAL A 439 9.08 4.07 -18.61
CA VAL A 439 8.51 5.30 -18.04
C VAL A 439 7.80 4.98 -16.73
N PHE A 440 7.82 5.92 -15.79
CA PHE A 440 7.17 5.78 -14.49
C PHE A 440 6.82 7.15 -13.90
N LYS A 441 5.90 7.15 -12.95
CA LYS A 441 5.54 8.32 -12.14
C LYS A 441 6.50 8.40 -10.94
N SER A 442 7.10 9.55 -10.70
CA SER A 442 7.95 9.87 -9.54
C SER A 442 7.24 10.94 -8.70
N THR A 443 7.00 10.68 -7.42
CA THR A 443 6.15 11.53 -6.56
C THR A 443 6.77 11.77 -5.19
N VAL A 444 6.80 13.04 -4.80
CA VAL A 444 6.92 13.53 -3.42
C VAL A 444 5.64 14.27 -3.10
N ASP A 445 5.46 14.74 -1.87
CA ASP A 445 4.31 15.60 -1.58
C ASP A 445 4.36 16.91 -2.43
N GLY A 446 3.17 17.36 -2.87
CA GLY A 446 2.96 18.51 -3.73
C GLY A 446 3.45 18.41 -5.18
N GLU A 447 4.32 17.45 -5.51
CA GLU A 447 4.95 17.36 -6.84
C GLU A 447 4.85 15.96 -7.44
N SER A 448 4.60 15.89 -8.75
CA SER A 448 4.81 14.65 -9.50
C SER A 448 5.52 14.92 -10.82
N ARG A 449 6.41 14.00 -11.16
CA ARG A 449 7.18 13.98 -12.39
C ARG A 449 6.90 12.71 -13.16
N ILE A 450 6.95 12.80 -14.49
CA ILE A 450 7.04 11.64 -15.36
C ILE A 450 8.51 11.50 -15.73
N LEU A 451 9.11 10.40 -15.32
CA LEU A 451 10.50 10.09 -15.60
C LEU A 451 10.59 8.92 -16.58
N ALA A 452 11.69 8.86 -17.31
CA ALA A 452 12.02 7.74 -18.17
C ALA A 452 13.47 7.28 -17.94
N THR A 453 13.70 5.99 -18.05
CA THR A 453 15.04 5.41 -18.17
C THR A 453 15.11 4.51 -19.39
N LEU A 454 16.32 4.15 -19.79
CA LEU A 454 16.58 3.35 -20.97
C LEU A 454 17.28 2.07 -20.57
N LEU A 455 16.82 0.97 -21.13
CA LEU A 455 17.43 -0.35 -21.00
C LEU A 455 17.99 -0.75 -22.35
N ASP A 456 19.20 -1.27 -22.36
CA ASP A 456 19.73 -1.93 -23.55
C ASP A 456 18.96 -3.23 -23.85
N ALA A 457 19.27 -3.82 -25.00
CA ALA A 457 18.83 -5.16 -25.33
C ALA A 457 19.35 -6.22 -24.35
N ALA A 458 20.23 -5.90 -23.37
CA ALA A 458 20.70 -6.56 -22.14
C ALA A 458 19.76 -6.52 -20.91
N GLY A 459 18.85 -5.54 -20.84
CA GLY A 459 18.05 -5.23 -19.65
C GLY A 459 18.85 -4.44 -18.62
N ASN A 460 20.03 -3.94 -19.01
CA ASN A 460 20.88 -3.08 -18.20
C ASN A 460 20.47 -1.63 -18.41
N PHE A 461 20.47 -0.85 -17.33
CA PHE A 461 20.25 0.58 -17.40
C PHE A 461 21.37 1.28 -18.17
N LEU A 462 20.99 2.10 -19.14
CA LEU A 462 21.91 2.93 -19.93
C LEU A 462 22.17 4.29 -19.29
N LEU A 463 21.32 4.71 -18.35
CA LEU A 463 21.38 6.01 -17.68
C LEU A 463 21.64 5.82 -16.19
N ALA A 464 22.50 6.67 -15.63
CA ALA A 464 22.75 6.72 -14.19
C ALA A 464 21.65 7.50 -13.42
N GLU A 465 20.97 8.42 -14.10
CA GLU A 465 19.82 9.18 -13.60
C GLU A 465 18.69 9.10 -14.64
N PRO A 466 17.42 8.97 -14.23
CA PRO A 466 16.29 9.00 -15.14
C PRO A 466 16.18 10.37 -15.81
N MET A 467 15.77 10.40 -17.08
CA MET A 467 15.47 11.64 -17.77
C MET A 467 14.08 12.15 -17.38
N GLU A 468 13.95 13.46 -17.24
CA GLU A 468 12.66 14.10 -17.03
C GLU A 468 11.88 14.19 -18.35
N VAL A 469 10.71 13.54 -18.39
CA VAL A 469 9.77 13.68 -19.51
C VAL A 469 8.94 14.93 -19.32
N ALA A 470 8.38 15.10 -18.12
CA ALA A 470 7.55 16.21 -17.70
C ALA A 470 7.53 16.37 -16.18
N THR A 471 7.36 17.61 -15.72
CA THR A 471 7.13 17.96 -14.31
C THR A 471 5.85 18.77 -14.21
N SER A 472 5.04 18.49 -13.18
CA SER A 472 3.98 19.40 -12.75
C SER A 472 4.19 19.76 -11.28
N GLY A 473 4.00 21.04 -10.94
CA GLY A 473 3.86 21.49 -9.55
C GLY A 473 2.53 21.08 -8.91
N GLU A 474 1.97 19.94 -9.34
CA GLU A 474 0.74 19.32 -8.85
C GLU A 474 0.85 17.79 -9.04
N VAL A 475 0.10 17.02 -8.26
CA VAL A 475 0.16 15.55 -8.26
C VAL A 475 -0.64 14.96 -9.43
N TYR A 476 0.01 14.14 -10.27
CA TYR A 476 -0.63 13.49 -11.42
C TYR A 476 -1.75 12.51 -10.99
N THR A 477 -2.91 12.60 -11.62
CA THR A 477 -4.08 11.74 -11.31
C THR A 477 -4.09 10.41 -12.08
N SER A 478 -3.30 10.29 -13.16
CA SER A 478 -3.15 9.05 -13.94
C SER A 478 -1.67 8.75 -14.20
N GLY A 479 -1.37 7.48 -14.45
CA GLY A 479 -0.01 7.03 -14.80
C GLY A 479 0.37 7.34 -16.25
N PRO A 480 1.67 7.37 -16.56
CA PRO A 480 2.14 7.52 -17.93
C PRO A 480 1.87 6.26 -18.76
N ALA A 481 1.88 6.39 -20.08
CA ALA A 481 2.01 5.29 -21.02
C ALA A 481 3.08 5.62 -22.05
N VAL A 482 3.69 4.59 -22.65
CA VAL A 482 4.71 4.73 -23.68
C VAL A 482 4.46 3.76 -24.82
N ALA A 483 4.67 4.23 -26.04
CA ALA A 483 4.57 3.44 -27.26
C ALA A 483 5.78 3.68 -28.16
N CYS A 484 6.10 2.70 -29.01
CA CYS A 484 7.09 2.85 -30.08
C CYS A 484 6.40 2.64 -31.43
N ASP A 485 6.72 3.47 -32.43
CA ASP A 485 6.22 3.32 -33.81
C ASP A 485 7.17 2.54 -34.73
N GLY A 486 8.17 1.90 -34.14
CA GLY A 486 9.25 1.17 -34.82
C GLY A 486 10.58 1.92 -34.86
N GLU A 487 10.58 3.23 -34.59
CA GLU A 487 11.81 4.06 -34.58
C GLU A 487 11.85 5.04 -33.40
N ARG A 488 10.70 5.59 -33.01
CA ARG A 488 10.59 6.69 -32.06
C ARG A 488 9.64 6.30 -30.94
N PHE A 489 9.87 6.86 -29.77
CA PHE A 489 9.02 6.68 -28.61
C PHE A 489 8.07 7.85 -28.44
N LEU A 490 6.83 7.59 -28.04
CA LEU A 490 5.88 8.59 -27.58
C LEU A 490 5.49 8.25 -26.15
N VAL A 491 5.76 9.18 -25.21
CA VAL A 491 5.27 9.10 -23.84
C VAL A 491 4.02 9.98 -23.74
N VAL A 492 2.93 9.47 -23.16
CA VAL A 492 1.67 10.20 -22.93
C VAL A 492 1.27 10.16 -21.46
N TRP A 493 0.65 11.24 -20.98
CA TRP A 493 0.20 11.36 -19.58
C TRP A 493 -0.92 12.40 -19.43
N THR A 494 -1.57 12.42 -18.27
CA THR A 494 -2.51 13.49 -17.88
C THR A 494 -1.94 14.29 -16.72
N PRO A 495 -1.80 15.63 -16.83
CA PRO A 495 -1.45 16.49 -15.71
C PRO A 495 -2.41 16.35 -14.52
N GLY A 496 -1.87 16.56 -13.31
CA GLY A 496 -2.68 16.79 -12.11
C GLY A 496 -3.48 18.09 -12.23
N GLY A 497 -4.55 18.21 -11.44
CA GLY A 497 -5.22 19.49 -11.21
C GLY A 497 -6.73 19.56 -11.45
N PRO A 498 -7.47 20.38 -10.68
CA PRO A 498 -8.88 20.65 -10.92
C PRO A 498 -9.11 21.21 -12.34
N GLY A 499 -9.86 20.49 -13.17
CA GLY A 499 -10.18 20.92 -14.53
C GLY A 499 -9.13 20.60 -15.61
N GLN A 500 -8.04 19.91 -15.26
CA GLN A 500 -6.95 19.54 -16.18
C GLN A 500 -7.14 18.16 -16.84
N ASN A 501 -8.35 17.85 -17.32
CA ASN A 501 -8.62 16.60 -18.06
C ASN A 501 -8.04 16.67 -19.49
N ARG A 502 -6.71 16.69 -19.61
CA ARG A 502 -5.98 16.86 -20.86
C ARG A 502 -4.86 15.83 -20.97
N VAL A 503 -4.78 15.17 -22.11
CA VAL A 503 -3.70 14.26 -22.45
C VAL A 503 -2.61 15.05 -23.17
N TYR A 504 -1.39 14.95 -22.66
CA TYR A 504 -0.19 15.46 -23.28
C TYR A 504 0.70 14.31 -23.72
N GLY A 505 1.63 14.59 -24.63
CA GLY A 505 2.69 13.66 -24.95
C GLY A 505 3.97 14.33 -25.40
N ARG A 506 5.06 13.57 -25.41
CA ARG A 506 6.38 14.02 -25.83
C ARG A 506 7.11 12.86 -26.51
N ARG A 507 7.73 13.15 -27.65
CA ARG A 507 8.44 12.16 -28.44
C ARG A 507 9.94 12.15 -28.14
N PHE A 508 10.53 10.98 -28.30
CA PHE A 508 11.94 10.72 -28.02
C PHE A 508 12.56 9.78 -29.06
N LEU A 509 13.85 9.93 -29.28
CA LEU A 509 14.69 8.94 -29.96
C LEU A 509 15.08 7.80 -29.00
N ALA A 510 15.65 6.73 -29.56
CA ALA A 510 16.12 5.57 -28.80
C ALA A 510 17.25 5.86 -27.80
N ASP A 511 17.99 6.95 -27.98
CA ASP A 511 19.01 7.42 -27.04
C ASP A 511 18.45 8.32 -25.92
N GLY A 512 17.13 8.56 -25.92
CA GLY A 512 16.47 9.44 -24.95
C GLY A 512 16.45 10.92 -25.35
N THR A 513 16.97 11.28 -26.53
CA THR A 513 16.91 12.66 -27.00
C THR A 513 15.45 13.08 -27.25
N PRO A 514 14.93 14.15 -26.60
CA PRO A 514 13.59 14.64 -26.87
C PRO A 514 13.53 15.25 -28.27
N LEU A 515 12.54 14.82 -29.06
CA LEU A 515 12.23 15.40 -30.38
C LEU A 515 11.38 16.66 -30.27
N ASP A 516 10.66 16.81 -29.15
CA ASP A 516 9.79 17.94 -28.89
C ASP A 516 10.40 18.87 -27.81
N PRO A 517 10.48 20.18 -28.07
CA PRO A 517 11.05 21.14 -27.11
C PRO A 517 10.16 21.32 -25.86
N ALA A 518 8.88 20.98 -25.95
CA ALA A 518 7.93 20.99 -24.85
C ALA A 518 6.84 19.92 -25.07
N PRO A 519 6.12 19.49 -24.02
CA PRO A 519 4.96 18.60 -24.16
C PRO A 519 3.91 19.12 -25.17
N ILE A 520 3.44 18.24 -26.04
CA ILE A 520 2.39 18.52 -27.01
C ILE A 520 1.04 18.17 -26.39
N PHE A 521 0.08 19.09 -26.44
CA PHE A 521 -1.31 18.78 -26.11
C PHE A 521 -1.93 17.91 -27.22
N ILE A 522 -2.45 16.74 -26.85
CA ILE A 522 -2.95 15.74 -27.79
C ILE A 522 -4.49 15.78 -27.85
N MET A 523 -5.16 15.65 -26.72
CA MET A 523 -6.63 15.68 -26.65
C MET A 523 -7.13 15.96 -25.23
N ASN A 524 -8.42 16.28 -25.06
CA ASN A 524 -9.03 16.26 -23.74
C ASN A 524 -9.25 14.81 -23.29
N GLY A 525 -8.92 14.48 -22.04
CA GLY A 525 -9.16 13.16 -21.47
C GLY A 525 -8.30 12.84 -20.24
N LEU A 526 -8.53 11.65 -19.72
CA LEU A 526 -7.86 11.01 -18.58
C LEU A 526 -7.45 9.58 -18.96
N GLU A 527 -6.57 8.98 -18.16
CA GLU A 527 -6.13 7.58 -18.29
C GLU A 527 -5.63 7.22 -19.70
N PRO A 528 -4.63 7.93 -20.24
CA PRO A 528 -4.21 7.74 -21.60
C PRO A 528 -3.45 6.43 -21.80
N ASP A 529 -3.58 5.88 -23.00
CA ASP A 529 -2.73 4.79 -23.49
C ASP A 529 -2.38 5.03 -24.97
N ALA A 530 -1.30 4.42 -25.46
CA ALA A 530 -0.85 4.62 -26.83
C ALA A 530 -0.30 3.34 -27.46
N ALA A 531 -0.43 3.21 -28.77
CA ALA A 531 0.21 2.16 -29.57
C ALA A 531 0.71 2.73 -30.90
N GLY A 532 1.91 2.31 -31.31
CA GLY A 532 2.49 2.67 -32.61
C GLY A 532 2.10 1.68 -33.71
N LEU A 533 1.90 2.18 -34.93
CA LEU A 533 1.68 1.41 -36.14
C LEU A 533 2.14 2.25 -37.35
N ASP A 534 3.02 1.70 -38.18
CA ASP A 534 3.47 2.29 -39.45
C ASP A 534 3.92 3.77 -39.35
N GLY A 535 4.69 4.12 -38.31
CA GLY A 535 5.21 5.48 -38.12
C GLY A 535 4.21 6.50 -37.55
N GLU A 536 3.01 6.06 -37.16
CA GLU A 536 2.02 6.84 -36.44
C GLU A 536 1.71 6.22 -35.07
N PHE A 537 1.15 7.03 -34.17
CA PHE A 537 0.63 6.59 -32.88
C PHE A 537 -0.88 6.79 -32.84
N LEU A 538 -1.60 5.81 -32.30
CA LEU A 538 -2.98 6.02 -31.83
C LEU A 538 -2.94 6.24 -30.33
N VAL A 539 -3.43 7.40 -29.88
CA VAL A 539 -3.56 7.74 -28.47
C VAL A 539 -5.02 7.62 -28.08
N VAL A 540 -5.31 6.91 -26.99
CA VAL A 540 -6.66 6.70 -26.46
C VAL A 540 -6.78 7.25 -25.04
N GLY A 541 -7.99 7.54 -24.60
CA GLY A 541 -8.27 8.07 -23.26
C GLY A 541 -9.76 8.26 -23.02
N THR A 542 -10.14 8.53 -21.78
CA THR A 542 -11.55 8.76 -21.42
C THR A 542 -11.84 10.24 -21.19
N HIS A 543 -12.98 10.75 -21.67
CA HIS A 543 -13.38 12.13 -21.43
C HIS A 543 -14.89 12.25 -21.23
N GLY A 544 -15.30 13.14 -20.33
CA GLY A 544 -16.71 13.43 -20.05
C GLY A 544 -17.03 14.90 -20.32
N PRO A 545 -17.40 15.28 -21.57
CA PRO A 545 -17.65 16.67 -21.89
C PRO A 545 -18.94 17.15 -21.18
N GLY A 546 -18.82 18.13 -20.30
CA GLY A 546 -19.94 18.81 -19.62
C GLY A 546 -20.54 18.08 -18.42
N TYR A 547 -20.45 16.76 -18.33
CA TYR A 547 -20.92 15.97 -17.18
C TYR A 547 -19.92 14.86 -16.82
N PRO A 548 -19.28 14.91 -15.62
CA PRO A 548 -18.25 13.93 -15.24
C PRO A 548 -18.77 12.49 -15.13
N GLN A 549 -20.09 12.32 -15.04
CA GLN A 549 -20.78 11.03 -15.00
C GLN A 549 -20.81 10.33 -16.38
N HIS A 550 -20.69 11.05 -17.49
CA HIS A 550 -20.74 10.50 -18.86
C HIS A 550 -19.35 10.40 -19.48
N ARG A 551 -18.55 9.39 -19.09
CA ARG A 551 -17.19 9.19 -19.62
C ARG A 551 -17.18 8.32 -20.89
N LEU A 552 -16.77 8.88 -22.03
CA LEU A 552 -16.63 8.19 -23.32
C LEU A 552 -15.16 7.84 -23.60
N VAL A 553 -14.91 6.81 -24.42
CA VAL A 553 -13.58 6.51 -24.97
C VAL A 553 -13.35 7.31 -26.24
N TYR A 554 -12.24 8.02 -26.29
CA TYR A 554 -11.79 8.79 -27.44
C TYR A 554 -10.47 8.26 -27.95
N SER A 555 -10.22 8.50 -29.23
CA SER A 555 -8.90 8.33 -29.82
C SER A 555 -8.51 9.49 -30.72
N ILE A 556 -7.21 9.69 -30.87
CA ILE A 556 -6.63 10.60 -31.85
C ILE A 556 -5.30 10.06 -32.35
N ARG A 557 -5.01 10.26 -33.63
CA ARG A 557 -3.72 9.88 -34.21
C ARG A 557 -2.69 10.98 -34.05
N MET A 558 -1.43 10.61 -33.94
CA MET A 558 -0.29 11.51 -33.95
C MET A 558 0.76 10.99 -34.91
N ARG A 559 1.19 11.84 -35.84
CA ARG A 559 2.27 11.49 -36.76
C ARG A 559 3.59 11.47 -36.01
N GLY A 560 4.30 10.38 -36.13
CA GLY A 560 5.55 10.21 -35.44
C GLY A 560 6.66 11.16 -35.92
N SER A 561 6.74 11.47 -37.22
CA SER A 561 7.87 12.22 -37.80
C SER A 561 7.96 13.69 -37.35
N ASP A 562 6.82 14.37 -37.20
CA ASP A 562 6.74 15.81 -36.90
C ASP A 562 5.86 16.14 -35.69
N GLY A 563 5.15 15.16 -35.13
CA GLY A 563 4.32 15.32 -33.95
C GLY A 563 2.96 15.94 -34.27
N ALA A 564 2.59 16.00 -35.56
CA ALA A 564 1.31 16.52 -35.97
C ALA A 564 0.17 15.63 -35.44
N VAL A 565 -0.75 16.22 -34.69
CA VAL A 565 -2.00 15.57 -34.26
C VAL A 565 -2.95 15.48 -35.45
N LEU A 566 -3.29 14.26 -35.88
CA LEU A 566 -4.03 13.94 -37.10
C LEU A 566 -5.50 13.65 -36.79
N GLY A 567 -6.28 14.71 -36.51
CA GLY A 567 -7.71 14.63 -36.24
C GLY A 567 -8.36 16.02 -36.24
N PRO A 568 -9.70 16.13 -36.17
CA PRO A 568 -10.37 17.41 -35.98
C PRO A 568 -9.95 18.05 -34.62
N PRO A 569 -10.07 19.37 -34.43
CA PRO A 569 -9.60 20.05 -33.22
C PRO A 569 -10.11 19.36 -31.94
N ALA A 570 -9.26 19.32 -30.91
CA ALA A 570 -9.32 18.52 -29.67
C ALA A 570 -10.62 18.55 -28.83
N GLN A 571 -11.68 19.22 -29.28
CA GLN A 571 -13.03 19.17 -28.70
C GLN A 571 -13.97 18.18 -29.41
N THR A 572 -13.56 17.54 -30.51
CA THR A 572 -14.38 16.58 -31.28
C THR A 572 -13.62 15.29 -31.66
N SER A 573 -12.81 14.75 -30.74
CA SER A 573 -12.13 13.46 -30.93
C SER A 573 -13.11 12.35 -31.35
N ASP A 574 -12.62 11.39 -32.13
CA ASP A 574 -13.46 10.29 -32.61
C ASP A 574 -13.86 9.41 -31.43
N VAL A 575 -15.18 9.26 -31.25
CA VAL A 575 -15.75 8.40 -30.21
C VAL A 575 -15.51 6.95 -30.64
N VAL A 576 -14.68 6.24 -29.87
CA VAL A 576 -14.35 4.83 -30.11
C VAL A 576 -15.39 3.91 -29.49
N GLY A 577 -16.00 4.34 -28.40
CA GLY A 577 -16.81 3.48 -27.55
C GLY A 577 -17.91 4.20 -26.81
N ASP A 578 -18.73 3.39 -26.14
CA ASP A 578 -19.89 3.87 -25.38
C ASP A 578 -19.47 4.53 -24.05
N SER A 579 -20.42 5.23 -23.40
CA SER A 579 -20.18 5.97 -22.16
C SER A 579 -20.00 5.07 -20.93
N TYR A 580 -19.67 5.68 -19.79
CA TYR A 580 -19.28 5.02 -18.53
C TYR A 580 -18.05 4.13 -18.66
N ALA A 581 -17.11 4.58 -19.49
CA ALA A 581 -15.87 3.90 -19.76
C ALA A 581 -14.77 4.27 -18.76
N MET A 582 -13.93 3.28 -18.44
CA MET A 582 -12.73 3.40 -17.62
C MET A 582 -11.62 2.51 -18.21
N HIS A 583 -10.37 2.86 -17.92
CA HIS A 583 -9.18 2.07 -18.20
C HIS A 583 -9.05 1.62 -19.66
N PRO A 584 -9.08 2.53 -20.65
CA PRO A 584 -8.87 2.16 -22.04
C PRO A 584 -7.43 1.67 -22.23
N ARG A 585 -7.26 0.65 -23.07
CA ARG A 585 -5.97 0.12 -23.52
C ARG A 585 -5.97 -0.06 -25.03
N VAL A 586 -4.80 0.04 -25.65
CA VAL A 586 -4.67 -0.06 -27.11
C VAL A 586 -3.45 -0.89 -27.51
N ALA A 587 -3.61 -1.71 -28.54
CA ALA A 587 -2.52 -2.44 -29.18
C ALA A 587 -2.67 -2.41 -30.71
N ALA A 588 -1.54 -2.42 -31.42
CA ALA A 588 -1.55 -2.66 -32.86
C ALA A 588 -1.89 -4.13 -33.16
N PHE A 589 -2.78 -4.37 -34.11
CA PHE A 589 -3.21 -5.69 -34.54
C PHE A 589 -3.35 -5.76 -36.06
N GLY A 590 -2.31 -6.30 -36.72
CA GLY A 590 -2.23 -6.29 -38.17
C GLY A 590 -2.04 -4.86 -38.69
N ASP A 591 -2.90 -4.43 -39.60
CA ASP A 591 -2.92 -3.10 -40.24
C ASP A 591 -3.82 -2.09 -39.53
N ARG A 592 -4.23 -2.37 -38.28
CA ARG A 592 -5.19 -1.58 -37.49
C ARG A 592 -4.81 -1.60 -36.01
N TRP A 593 -5.58 -0.88 -35.20
CA TRP A 593 -5.50 -0.94 -33.74
C TRP A 593 -6.72 -1.63 -33.13
N LEU A 594 -6.52 -2.31 -32.02
CA LEU A 594 -7.57 -2.83 -31.13
C LEU A 594 -7.58 -1.99 -29.85
N VAL A 595 -8.71 -1.33 -29.59
CA VAL A 595 -8.95 -0.56 -28.36
C VAL A 595 -9.89 -1.35 -27.46
N VAL A 596 -9.52 -1.53 -26.20
CA VAL A 596 -10.32 -2.25 -25.19
C VAL A 596 -10.56 -1.36 -23.98
N TRP A 597 -11.69 -1.51 -23.29
CA TRP A 597 -11.99 -0.73 -22.10
C TRP A 597 -12.99 -1.42 -21.19
N GLN A 598 -12.99 -1.01 -19.92
CA GLN A 598 -14.06 -1.34 -18.98
C GLN A 598 -15.26 -0.44 -19.25
N GLY A 599 -16.45 -1.00 -19.44
CA GLY A 599 -17.68 -0.24 -19.67
C GLY A 599 -18.81 -0.63 -18.71
N ARG A 600 -19.65 0.33 -18.36
CA ARG A 600 -20.86 0.13 -17.52
C ARG A 600 -22.12 0.50 -18.30
N TRP A 601 -23.29 0.09 -17.81
CA TRP A 601 -24.58 0.54 -18.39
C TRP A 601 -24.98 1.94 -17.93
N THR A 602 -24.67 2.28 -16.67
CA THR A 602 -24.90 3.61 -16.07
C THR A 602 -23.76 3.93 -15.10
N HIS A 603 -23.63 5.21 -14.71
CA HIS A 603 -22.61 5.62 -13.73
C HIS A 603 -22.85 5.01 -12.33
N ASP A 604 -24.10 4.72 -11.97
CA ASP A 604 -24.49 4.10 -10.70
C ASP A 604 -24.41 2.57 -10.72
N ASN A 605 -24.21 1.96 -11.89
CA ASN A 605 -24.22 0.51 -12.01
C ASN A 605 -22.88 -0.05 -11.50
N PRO A 606 -22.88 -0.91 -10.46
CA PRO A 606 -21.67 -1.61 -10.03
C PRO A 606 -21.22 -2.70 -11.03
N TRP A 607 -22.02 -3.00 -12.05
CA TRP A 607 -21.72 -4.02 -13.05
C TRP A 607 -20.92 -3.45 -14.22
N ALA A 608 -19.75 -4.05 -14.44
CA ALA A 608 -18.84 -3.70 -15.51
C ALA A 608 -18.64 -4.89 -16.46
N ARG A 609 -18.39 -4.57 -17.73
CA ARG A 609 -18.09 -5.50 -18.83
C ARG A 609 -16.87 -5.03 -19.60
N ILE A 610 -16.21 -5.93 -20.32
CA ILE A 610 -15.10 -5.55 -21.19
C ILE A 610 -15.63 -5.31 -22.60
N ARG A 611 -15.29 -4.15 -23.14
CA ARG A 611 -15.69 -3.68 -24.47
C ARG A 611 -14.45 -3.57 -25.34
N ALA A 612 -14.65 -3.70 -26.64
CA ALA A 612 -13.59 -3.53 -27.61
C ALA A 612 -14.09 -2.89 -28.91
N ASN A 613 -13.19 -2.24 -29.64
CA ASN A 613 -13.43 -1.76 -31.00
C ASN A 613 -12.13 -1.76 -31.81
N PHE A 614 -12.24 -2.01 -33.11
CA PHE A 614 -11.13 -1.82 -34.03
C PHE A 614 -11.11 -0.38 -34.53
N VAL A 615 -9.92 0.20 -34.59
CA VAL A 615 -9.66 1.50 -35.21
C VAL A 615 -8.75 1.27 -36.41
N SER A 616 -9.21 1.61 -37.60
CA SER A 616 -8.40 1.49 -38.83
C SER A 616 -7.13 2.33 -38.77
N ALA A 617 -6.11 2.03 -39.59
CA ALA A 617 -4.90 2.87 -39.75
C ALA A 617 -5.22 4.36 -40.02
N ALA A 618 -6.37 4.66 -40.65
CA ALA A 618 -6.83 6.03 -40.89
C ALA A 618 -7.46 6.71 -39.65
N GLY A 619 -7.52 6.05 -38.50
CA GLY A 619 -8.13 6.55 -37.26
C GLY A 619 -9.64 6.36 -37.18
N VAL A 620 -10.27 5.73 -38.18
CA VAL A 620 -11.72 5.52 -38.19
C VAL A 620 -12.08 4.31 -37.33
N ALA A 621 -12.88 4.55 -36.28
CA ALA A 621 -13.43 3.51 -35.41
C ALA A 621 -14.52 2.69 -36.13
N GLY A 622 -14.51 1.38 -35.90
CA GLY A 622 -15.56 0.46 -36.35
C GLY A 622 -16.75 0.43 -35.40
N THR A 623 -17.51 -0.67 -35.45
CA THR A 623 -18.58 -0.94 -34.49
C THR A 623 -18.01 -1.60 -33.25
N ASN A 624 -18.19 -0.98 -32.08
CA ASN A 624 -17.77 -1.59 -30.82
C ASN A 624 -18.57 -2.87 -30.51
N PHE A 625 -17.95 -3.79 -29.80
CA PHE A 625 -18.52 -5.08 -29.39
C PHE A 625 -18.18 -5.39 -27.94
N VAL A 626 -18.87 -6.39 -27.38
CA VAL A 626 -18.61 -6.88 -26.03
C VAL A 626 -17.56 -7.98 -26.11
N ALA A 627 -16.38 -7.74 -25.54
CA ALA A 627 -15.30 -8.70 -25.50
C ALA A 627 -15.54 -9.75 -24.39
N ALA A 628 -16.08 -9.30 -23.26
CA ALA A 628 -16.53 -10.13 -22.15
C ALA A 628 -17.74 -9.48 -21.46
N ASP A 629 -18.84 -10.22 -21.34
CA ASP A 629 -20.02 -9.84 -20.55
C ASP A 629 -20.16 -10.91 -19.45
N GLY A 630 -20.18 -10.54 -18.17
CA GLY A 630 -20.33 -11.52 -17.07
C GLY A 630 -21.69 -12.27 -17.07
N GLN A 631 -22.52 -12.09 -18.10
CA GLN A 631 -23.90 -12.58 -18.18
C GLN A 631 -24.01 -14.11 -18.23
N SER A 632 -23.02 -14.80 -18.81
CA SER A 632 -23.04 -16.25 -18.97
C SER A 632 -23.06 -17.04 -17.63
N ALA A 633 -22.67 -16.40 -16.51
CA ALA A 633 -22.56 -17.03 -15.18
C ALA A 633 -23.47 -16.41 -14.09
N GLY A 634 -24.28 -15.40 -14.42
CA GLY A 634 -25.15 -14.71 -13.46
C GLY A 634 -24.41 -13.88 -12.40
N ARG A 635 -23.15 -13.48 -12.64
CA ARG A 635 -22.29 -12.69 -11.74
C ARG A 635 -21.45 -11.68 -12.53
N PHE A 636 -21.33 -10.43 -12.06
CA PHE A 636 -21.34 -9.24 -12.93
C PHE A 636 -20.16 -8.24 -12.76
N TYR A 637 -18.95 -8.71 -12.52
CA TYR A 637 -17.81 -7.82 -12.31
C TYR A 637 -16.66 -8.18 -13.26
N SER A 638 -16.41 -7.36 -14.29
CA SER A 638 -15.21 -7.46 -15.14
C SER A 638 -14.51 -6.11 -15.21
N TYR A 639 -13.30 -6.02 -14.66
CA TYR A 639 -12.60 -4.77 -14.40
C TYR A 639 -11.18 -4.76 -14.97
N ALA A 640 -10.61 -3.55 -15.10
CA ALA A 640 -9.20 -3.28 -15.39
C ALA A 640 -8.58 -4.13 -16.53
N PRO A 641 -9.07 -4.00 -17.79
CA PRO A 641 -8.56 -4.82 -18.88
C PRO A 641 -7.11 -4.48 -19.25
N ALA A 642 -6.37 -5.48 -19.71
CA ALA A 642 -5.11 -5.34 -20.43
C ALA A 642 -5.18 -6.10 -21.77
N VAL A 643 -4.36 -5.70 -22.74
CA VAL A 643 -4.36 -6.31 -24.08
C VAL A 643 -2.95 -6.43 -24.64
N ALA A 644 -2.66 -7.57 -25.27
CA ALA A 644 -1.47 -7.78 -26.09
C ALA A 644 -1.82 -8.54 -27.36
N VAL A 645 -0.96 -8.40 -28.37
CA VAL A 645 -1.09 -9.06 -29.66
C VAL A 645 0.18 -9.83 -29.97
N GLY A 646 0.02 -11.07 -30.44
CA GLY A 646 1.12 -11.97 -30.74
C GLY A 646 0.64 -13.29 -31.33
N GLY A 647 1.49 -13.95 -32.13
CA GLY A 647 1.10 -15.21 -32.79
C GLY A 647 -0.15 -15.11 -33.68
N GLY A 648 -0.46 -13.92 -34.21
CA GLY A 648 -1.68 -13.65 -34.98
C GLY A 648 -2.98 -13.53 -34.17
N THR A 649 -2.87 -13.48 -32.84
CA THR A 649 -3.99 -13.46 -31.89
C THR A 649 -3.86 -12.24 -30.97
N ALA A 650 -4.98 -11.64 -30.57
CA ALA A 650 -5.04 -10.71 -29.45
C ALA A 650 -5.51 -11.45 -28.20
N LEU A 651 -4.87 -11.23 -27.05
CA LEU A 651 -5.34 -11.69 -25.74
C LEU A 651 -5.71 -10.47 -24.90
N ILE A 652 -6.95 -10.45 -24.41
CA ILE A 652 -7.48 -9.45 -23.49
C ILE A 652 -7.61 -10.12 -22.12
N THR A 653 -6.93 -9.62 -21.10
CA THR A 653 -7.04 -10.10 -19.72
C THR A 653 -7.85 -9.12 -18.87
N PHE A 654 -8.53 -9.63 -17.84
CA PHE A 654 -9.34 -8.82 -16.93
C PHE A 654 -9.60 -9.57 -15.62
N GLU A 655 -9.91 -8.83 -14.55
CA GLU A 655 -10.27 -9.41 -13.25
C GLU A 655 -11.79 -9.62 -13.16
N SER A 656 -12.22 -10.74 -12.58
CA SER A 656 -13.64 -11.05 -12.44
C SER A 656 -13.97 -11.98 -11.27
N THR A 657 -15.16 -11.84 -10.70
CA THR A 657 -15.74 -12.73 -9.67
C THR A 657 -16.73 -13.74 -10.27
N ALA A 658 -16.65 -14.00 -11.59
CA ALA A 658 -17.64 -14.78 -12.34
C ALA A 658 -17.73 -16.26 -11.94
N ASN A 659 -16.66 -16.86 -11.39
CA ASN A 659 -16.68 -18.23 -10.84
C ASN A 659 -17.48 -18.34 -9.53
N GLY A 660 -17.88 -17.20 -8.97
CA GLY A 660 -18.65 -17.12 -7.74
C GLY A 660 -17.85 -17.09 -6.45
N SER A 661 -16.54 -16.88 -6.54
CA SER A 661 -15.65 -16.52 -5.44
C SER A 661 -16.02 -15.16 -4.85
N CYS A 662 -15.68 -14.95 -3.58
CA CYS A 662 -15.66 -13.61 -2.99
C CYS A 662 -14.41 -12.81 -3.39
N CYS A 663 -13.43 -13.49 -3.98
CA CYS A 663 -12.19 -12.92 -4.46
C CYS A 663 -12.27 -12.62 -5.95
N TRP A 664 -11.46 -11.67 -6.39
CA TRP A 664 -11.24 -11.38 -7.81
C TRP A 664 -10.31 -12.44 -8.39
N ASP A 665 -10.67 -13.04 -9.53
CA ASP A 665 -9.85 -14.03 -10.22
C ASP A 665 -9.47 -13.51 -11.62
N LEU A 666 -8.47 -14.14 -12.23
CA LEU A 666 -7.91 -13.70 -13.53
C LEU A 666 -8.57 -14.45 -14.70
N TYR A 667 -9.11 -13.68 -15.64
CA TYR A 667 -9.76 -14.16 -16.85
C TYR A 667 -9.10 -13.61 -18.11
N GLY A 668 -9.38 -14.25 -19.24
CA GLY A 668 -9.00 -13.70 -20.54
C GLY A 668 -9.86 -14.19 -21.70
N CYS A 669 -9.84 -13.40 -22.78
CA CYS A 669 -10.47 -13.76 -24.04
C CYS A 669 -9.59 -13.38 -25.25
N ARG A 670 -9.67 -14.20 -26.28
CA ARG A 670 -8.81 -14.20 -27.46
C ARG A 670 -9.61 -13.87 -28.71
N PHE A 671 -8.97 -13.10 -29.59
CA PHE A 671 -9.55 -12.67 -30.85
C PHE A 671 -8.55 -12.83 -31.99
N ASP A 672 -9.06 -13.22 -33.16
CA ASP A 672 -8.30 -13.12 -34.41
C ASP A 672 -8.28 -11.69 -34.97
N ALA A 673 -7.48 -11.46 -36.02
CA ALA A 673 -7.33 -10.15 -36.65
C ALA A 673 -8.63 -9.61 -37.31
N ASN A 674 -9.63 -10.48 -37.51
CA ASN A 674 -10.94 -10.10 -38.03
C ASN A 674 -11.91 -9.68 -36.92
N GLY A 675 -11.53 -9.85 -35.64
CA GLY A 675 -12.40 -9.61 -34.50
C GLY A 675 -13.29 -10.81 -34.15
N THR A 676 -13.01 -11.98 -34.70
CA THR A 676 -13.69 -13.23 -34.31
C THR A 676 -13.13 -13.69 -32.98
N ARG A 677 -14.01 -13.91 -32.00
CA ARG A 677 -13.63 -14.53 -30.73
C ARG A 677 -13.21 -15.98 -30.97
N LEU A 678 -12.06 -16.37 -30.43
CA LEU A 678 -11.51 -17.72 -30.55
C LEU A 678 -11.96 -18.65 -29.42
N ASP A 679 -12.39 -18.08 -28.28
CA ASP A 679 -12.82 -18.85 -27.12
C ASP A 679 -14.32 -19.18 -27.15
N ALA A 680 -14.65 -20.33 -26.55
CA ALA A 680 -16.01 -20.86 -26.49
C ALA A 680 -16.96 -19.99 -25.64
N TYR A 681 -16.44 -19.31 -24.63
CA TYR A 681 -17.20 -18.48 -23.69
C TYR A 681 -16.76 -17.01 -23.73
N GLU A 682 -17.51 -16.14 -23.03
CA GLU A 682 -17.25 -14.69 -22.95
C GLU A 682 -16.03 -14.34 -22.05
N GLY A 683 -15.06 -15.27 -21.94
CA GLY A 683 -13.90 -15.21 -21.07
C GLY A 683 -13.63 -16.57 -20.44
N ASP A 684 -12.43 -17.11 -20.64
CA ASP A 684 -11.97 -18.33 -19.96
C ASP A 684 -11.29 -17.94 -18.64
N LEU A 685 -11.56 -18.72 -17.59
CA LEU A 685 -10.84 -18.60 -16.32
C LEU A 685 -9.39 -19.02 -16.58
N LEU A 686 -8.47 -18.07 -16.47
CA LEU A 686 -7.05 -18.34 -16.64
C LEU A 686 -6.45 -18.85 -15.33
N LEU A 687 -6.84 -18.23 -14.21
CA LEU A 687 -6.38 -18.62 -12.89
C LEU A 687 -7.39 -18.21 -11.82
N ALA A 688 -7.66 -19.15 -10.90
CA ALA A 688 -8.31 -18.87 -9.63
C ALA A 688 -7.43 -19.38 -8.49
N SER A 689 -7.21 -18.53 -7.48
CA SER A 689 -6.41 -18.85 -6.30
C SER A 689 -7.05 -18.28 -5.03
N ALA A 690 -6.47 -18.57 -3.88
CA ALA A 690 -6.85 -17.87 -2.65
C ALA A 690 -6.52 -16.38 -2.77
N GLY A 691 -7.31 -15.50 -2.13
CA GLY A 691 -7.10 -14.06 -2.23
C GLY A 691 -7.42 -13.49 -3.61
N ASP A 692 -7.22 -12.19 -3.79
CA ASP A 692 -7.54 -11.50 -5.04
C ASP A 692 -6.39 -11.58 -6.04
N GLN A 693 -6.73 -11.81 -7.32
CA GLN A 693 -5.87 -11.68 -8.48
C GLN A 693 -6.35 -10.51 -9.35
N THR A 694 -5.54 -9.45 -9.45
CA THR A 694 -5.97 -8.15 -10.00
C THR A 694 -4.87 -7.46 -10.81
N ALA A 695 -5.21 -6.35 -11.46
CA ALA A 695 -4.26 -5.44 -12.11
C ALA A 695 -3.29 -6.13 -13.10
N SER A 696 -3.82 -6.97 -13.98
CA SER A 696 -3.00 -7.74 -14.91
C SER A 696 -2.28 -6.88 -15.94
N ALA A 697 -1.08 -7.30 -16.34
CA ALA A 697 -0.35 -6.81 -17.51
C ALA A 697 0.01 -8.01 -18.41
N VAL A 698 -0.06 -7.85 -19.74
CA VAL A 698 0.13 -8.94 -20.69
C VAL A 698 1.04 -8.51 -21.83
N ALA A 699 1.92 -9.39 -22.30
CA ALA A 699 2.72 -9.21 -23.51
C ALA A 699 2.96 -10.54 -24.22
N TRP A 700 3.31 -10.47 -25.50
CA TRP A 700 3.77 -11.63 -26.27
C TRP A 700 5.29 -11.75 -26.19
N ASP A 701 5.81 -12.85 -25.66
CA ASP A 701 7.25 -13.06 -25.43
C ASP A 701 8.02 -13.55 -26.67
N GLY A 702 7.34 -13.66 -27.81
CA GLY A 702 7.84 -14.23 -29.05
C GLY A 702 7.21 -15.58 -29.40
N GLU A 703 6.78 -16.36 -28.41
CA GLU A 703 6.20 -17.70 -28.59
C GLU A 703 4.85 -17.89 -27.89
N GLN A 704 4.61 -17.19 -26.79
CA GLN A 704 3.37 -17.25 -26.01
C GLN A 704 3.08 -15.91 -25.33
N PHE A 705 1.91 -15.79 -24.71
CA PHE A 705 1.59 -14.66 -23.84
C PHE A 705 2.16 -14.90 -22.46
N LEU A 706 2.85 -13.90 -21.92
CA LEU A 706 3.22 -13.79 -20.51
C LEU A 706 2.29 -12.78 -19.84
N ILE A 707 1.59 -13.22 -18.80
CA ILE A 707 0.69 -12.39 -18.01
C ILE A 707 1.26 -12.24 -16.61
N LEU A 708 1.33 -11.01 -16.13
CA LEU A 708 1.70 -10.65 -14.76
C LEU A 708 0.48 -10.09 -14.05
N PHE A 709 0.38 -10.27 -12.74
CA PHE A 709 -0.76 -9.79 -11.96
C PHE A 709 -0.41 -9.64 -10.48
N HIS A 710 -1.18 -8.81 -9.78
CA HIS A 710 -1.21 -8.80 -8.32
C HIS A 710 -1.85 -10.08 -7.84
N ASP A 711 -1.27 -10.72 -6.84
CA ASP A 711 -1.85 -11.91 -6.21
C ASP A 711 -1.77 -11.77 -4.69
N ARG A 712 -2.88 -12.08 -4.02
CA ARG A 712 -2.96 -12.08 -2.55
C ARG A 712 -3.14 -13.47 -1.95
N ARG A 713 -2.70 -14.51 -2.63
CA ARG A 713 -2.75 -15.89 -2.11
C ARG A 713 -1.90 -16.10 -0.87
N HIS A 714 -0.86 -15.28 -0.68
CA HIS A 714 0.03 -15.33 0.48
C HIS A 714 -0.38 -14.38 1.60
N ALA A 715 -1.46 -13.62 1.41
CA ALA A 715 -2.02 -12.74 2.42
C ALA A 715 -2.23 -13.50 3.74
N ALA A 716 -1.61 -13.02 4.82
CA ALA A 716 -1.69 -13.68 6.13
C ALA A 716 -3.13 -13.69 6.69
N SER A 717 -3.97 -12.78 6.20
CA SER A 717 -5.40 -12.72 6.50
C SER A 717 -6.14 -11.94 5.41
N THR A 718 -7.47 -11.92 5.45
CA THR A 718 -8.28 -11.05 4.57
C THR A 718 -8.05 -9.55 4.77
N ALA A 719 -7.35 -9.19 5.86
CA ALA A 719 -6.88 -7.85 6.18
C ALA A 719 -5.57 -7.48 5.52
N ASP A 720 -4.78 -8.48 5.12
CA ASP A 720 -3.51 -8.23 4.45
C ASP A 720 -3.83 -7.78 3.02
N LEU A 721 -3.61 -6.49 2.77
CA LEU A 721 -3.90 -5.85 1.49
C LEU A 721 -2.69 -5.85 0.55
N ARG A 722 -1.52 -6.27 1.04
CA ARG A 722 -0.28 -6.28 0.27
C ARG A 722 -0.41 -7.31 -0.86
N PRO A 723 -0.25 -6.89 -2.12
CA PRO A 723 -0.17 -7.81 -3.23
C PRO A 723 1.27 -8.26 -3.45
N ASP A 724 1.41 -9.50 -3.88
CA ASP A 724 2.62 -10.05 -4.49
C ASP A 724 2.52 -9.91 -6.03
N ILE A 725 3.66 -10.06 -6.74
CA ILE A 725 3.68 -10.20 -8.20
C ILE A 725 3.79 -11.67 -8.59
N PHE A 726 2.80 -12.15 -9.32
CA PHE A 726 2.78 -13.48 -9.94
C PHE A 726 2.72 -13.38 -11.46
N GLY A 727 3.03 -14.48 -12.14
CA GLY A 727 2.83 -14.61 -13.57
C GLY A 727 2.27 -15.97 -14.00
N LEU A 728 1.79 -16.03 -15.23
CA LEU A 728 1.41 -17.26 -15.93
C LEU A 728 1.61 -17.10 -17.44
N ARG A 729 1.72 -18.23 -18.16
CA ARG A 729 1.82 -18.23 -19.62
C ARG A 729 0.61 -18.86 -20.30
N VAL A 730 0.23 -18.28 -21.44
CA VAL A 730 -0.87 -18.76 -22.29
C VAL A 730 -0.39 -18.85 -23.74
N GLN A 731 -0.55 -20.01 -24.36
CA GLN A 731 -0.26 -20.22 -25.77
C GLN A 731 -1.23 -19.46 -26.68
N ALA A 732 -0.85 -19.19 -27.93
CA ALA A 732 -1.74 -18.58 -28.91
C ALA A 732 -3.04 -19.40 -29.13
N ASP A 733 -2.97 -20.73 -28.95
CA ASP A 733 -4.11 -21.64 -29.04
C ASP A 733 -4.99 -21.67 -27.78
N GLY A 734 -4.63 -20.93 -26.72
CA GLY A 734 -5.39 -20.76 -25.49
C GLY A 734 -4.97 -21.70 -24.37
N THR A 735 -4.00 -22.57 -24.61
CA THR A 735 -3.49 -23.48 -23.59
C THR A 735 -2.78 -22.69 -22.49
N VAL A 736 -3.32 -22.74 -21.26
CA VAL A 736 -2.66 -22.21 -20.05
C VAL A 736 -1.56 -23.19 -19.64
N LEU A 737 -0.32 -22.72 -19.59
CA LEU A 737 0.85 -23.56 -19.30
C LEU A 737 1.17 -23.64 -17.81
N ASP A 738 0.73 -22.63 -17.05
CA ASP A 738 1.00 -22.47 -15.63
C ASP A 738 -0.34 -22.31 -14.88
N PRO A 739 -1.14 -23.39 -14.74
CA PRO A 739 -2.50 -23.29 -14.17
C PRO A 739 -2.53 -22.82 -12.72
N GLY A 740 -1.41 -22.94 -11.98
CA GLY A 740 -1.25 -22.38 -10.64
C GLY A 740 -0.53 -21.02 -10.62
N GLY A 741 -0.06 -20.52 -11.77
CA GLY A 741 0.88 -19.41 -11.85
C GLY A 741 2.26 -19.74 -11.25
N PHE A 742 3.17 -18.78 -11.32
CA PHE A 742 4.49 -18.82 -10.70
C PHE A 742 4.82 -17.49 -10.02
N GLU A 743 5.62 -17.58 -8.96
CA GLU A 743 6.05 -16.44 -8.16
C GLU A 743 7.08 -15.59 -8.93
N ILE A 744 6.95 -14.26 -8.82
CA ILE A 744 7.94 -13.32 -9.33
C ILE A 744 8.51 -12.51 -8.15
N ALA A 745 7.66 -11.83 -7.39
CA ALA A 745 8.05 -11.10 -6.18
C ALA A 745 7.00 -11.38 -5.09
N VAL A 746 7.45 -11.82 -3.92
CA VAL A 746 6.63 -12.36 -2.82
C VAL A 746 7.27 -12.05 -1.45
N ASP A 747 7.99 -10.92 -1.35
CA ASP A 747 8.58 -10.49 -0.10
C ASP A 747 7.48 -9.95 0.85
N ASP A 748 7.78 -9.80 2.14
CA ASP A 748 6.80 -9.29 3.13
C ASP A 748 6.62 -7.76 3.05
N VAL A 749 6.55 -7.20 1.83
CA VAL A 749 6.35 -5.78 1.50
C VAL A 749 5.41 -5.66 0.30
N PRO A 750 4.73 -4.52 0.08
CA PRO A 750 3.91 -4.34 -1.11
C PRO A 750 4.73 -4.40 -2.40
N GLU A 751 4.38 -5.31 -3.33
CA GLU A 751 4.86 -5.28 -4.71
C GLU A 751 3.72 -5.04 -5.70
N THR A 752 3.79 -3.92 -6.39
CA THR A 752 2.66 -3.32 -7.07
C THR A 752 2.97 -2.97 -8.54
N TRP A 753 1.93 -2.60 -9.28
CA TRP A 753 2.01 -2.08 -10.65
C TRP A 753 2.88 -2.90 -11.64
N PRO A 754 2.55 -4.17 -11.93
CA PRO A 754 3.31 -4.96 -12.88
C PRO A 754 3.21 -4.39 -14.30
N ALA A 755 4.32 -4.48 -15.03
CA ALA A 755 4.43 -4.17 -16.43
C ALA A 755 5.32 -5.22 -17.11
N VAL A 756 4.93 -5.61 -18.32
CA VAL A 756 5.64 -6.64 -19.08
C VAL A 756 5.79 -6.20 -20.53
N LEU A 757 6.95 -6.48 -21.11
CA LEU A 757 7.26 -6.26 -22.50
C LEU A 757 7.98 -7.49 -23.05
N GLY A 758 7.43 -8.10 -24.10
CA GLY A 758 8.14 -9.16 -24.80
C GLY A 758 9.34 -8.61 -25.55
N THR A 759 10.49 -9.25 -25.41
CA THR A 759 11.71 -8.81 -26.12
C THR A 759 11.79 -9.53 -27.46
N ALA A 760 11.58 -8.79 -28.55
CA ALA A 760 11.67 -9.36 -29.90
C ALA A 760 13.08 -9.91 -30.17
N THR A 761 13.11 -11.13 -30.72
CA THR A 761 14.22 -11.88 -31.32
C THR A 761 15.57 -11.13 -31.41
N GLY A 762 16.50 -11.51 -30.55
CA GLY A 762 17.88 -11.02 -30.57
C GLY A 762 18.72 -11.49 -29.38
N ARG A 763 18.05 -11.95 -28.31
CA ARG A 763 18.67 -12.21 -27.01
C ARG A 763 18.92 -13.68 -26.70
N VAL A 764 19.22 -14.51 -27.71
CA VAL A 764 19.15 -16.00 -27.72
C VAL A 764 17.79 -16.44 -28.29
N GLY A 765 17.76 -17.45 -29.16
CA GLY A 765 16.50 -17.95 -29.71
C GLY A 765 15.59 -18.48 -28.59
N GLY A 766 14.33 -18.03 -28.54
CA GLY A 766 13.30 -18.49 -27.60
C GLY A 766 12.47 -17.36 -26.98
N ALA A 767 11.40 -17.73 -26.28
CA ALA A 767 10.54 -16.87 -25.47
C ALA A 767 11.31 -16.03 -24.43
N SER A 768 11.17 -14.69 -24.46
CA SER A 768 11.78 -13.78 -23.48
C SER A 768 11.01 -12.47 -23.25
N ALA A 769 11.12 -11.91 -22.05
CA ALA A 769 10.45 -10.67 -21.67
C ALA A 769 11.26 -9.84 -20.65
N THR A 770 11.05 -8.52 -20.70
CA THR A 770 11.43 -7.60 -19.63
C THR A 770 10.20 -7.33 -18.76
N ILE A 771 10.40 -7.39 -17.46
CA ILE A 771 9.37 -7.19 -16.43
C ILE A 771 9.77 -5.98 -15.59
N ALA A 772 8.81 -5.14 -15.24
CA ALA A 772 8.96 -4.09 -14.25
C ALA A 772 7.81 -4.12 -13.25
N TYR A 773 8.06 -3.70 -12.02
CA TYR A 773 7.07 -3.52 -10.96
C TYR A 773 7.58 -2.50 -9.95
N ALA A 774 6.71 -1.96 -9.11
CA ALA A 774 7.11 -1.14 -7.98
C ALA A 774 7.17 -1.99 -6.70
N VAL A 775 8.11 -1.71 -5.80
CA VAL A 775 8.22 -2.38 -4.50
C VAL A 775 8.53 -1.34 -3.43
N LEU A 776 7.86 -1.44 -2.27
CA LEU A 776 8.21 -0.61 -1.12
C LEU A 776 9.59 -1.00 -0.59
N VAL A 777 10.51 -0.03 -0.54
CA VAL A 777 11.80 -0.18 0.14
C VAL A 777 11.76 0.70 1.39
N PRO A 778 11.35 0.15 2.55
CA PRO A 778 11.16 0.94 3.77
C PRO A 778 12.48 1.42 4.39
N GLU A 779 13.61 0.80 4.04
CA GLU A 779 14.92 1.17 4.54
C GLU A 779 15.60 2.31 3.73
N ALA A 780 16.69 2.81 4.30
CA ALA A 780 17.60 3.70 3.59
C ALA A 780 18.18 3.03 2.34
N PRO A 781 18.41 3.79 1.25
CA PRO A 781 18.33 5.26 1.16
C PRO A 781 16.97 5.80 0.70
N TYR A 782 15.91 4.99 0.63
CA TYR A 782 14.69 5.38 -0.08
C TYR A 782 13.49 5.67 0.82
N ALA A 783 13.14 4.74 1.73
CA ALA A 783 11.88 4.77 2.49
C ALA A 783 10.62 5.01 1.62
N ALA A 784 10.59 4.46 0.40
CA ALA A 784 9.59 4.73 -0.64
C ALA A 784 9.41 3.55 -1.61
N GLU A 785 8.32 3.55 -2.39
CA GLU A 785 8.17 2.63 -3.53
C GLU A 785 9.22 2.92 -4.61
N ARG A 786 9.90 1.88 -5.12
CA ARG A 786 10.92 1.96 -6.16
C ARG A 786 10.56 1.04 -7.32
N VAL A 787 10.80 1.50 -8.55
CA VAL A 787 10.62 0.65 -9.73
C VAL A 787 11.82 -0.28 -9.88
N VAL A 788 11.52 -1.56 -10.07
CA VAL A 788 12.48 -2.64 -10.25
C VAL A 788 12.26 -3.28 -11.61
N VAL A 789 13.35 -3.67 -12.26
CA VAL A 789 13.37 -4.39 -13.54
C VAL A 789 13.93 -5.79 -13.35
N ARG A 790 13.33 -6.77 -14.04
CA ARG A 790 13.82 -8.15 -14.15
C ARG A 790 13.70 -8.64 -15.58
N PHE A 791 14.60 -9.52 -15.99
CA PHE A 791 14.49 -10.24 -17.26
C PHE A 791 13.93 -11.64 -17.03
N ALA A 792 13.00 -12.08 -17.87
CA ALA A 792 12.39 -13.39 -17.87
C ALA A 792 12.76 -14.14 -19.16
N GLY A 793 13.40 -15.31 -19.04
CA GLY A 793 13.83 -16.11 -20.20
C GLY A 793 15.21 -16.75 -19.99
N PRO A 794 15.76 -17.46 -21.00
CA PRO A 794 17.07 -18.10 -20.87
C PRO A 794 18.16 -17.06 -20.61
N LEU A 795 18.80 -17.11 -19.44
CA LEU A 795 19.89 -16.20 -19.12
C LEU A 795 21.10 -16.53 -20.01
N VAL A 796 21.64 -15.53 -20.71
CA VAL A 796 22.86 -15.68 -21.51
C VAL A 796 23.98 -16.21 -20.61
N ALA A 797 24.66 -17.26 -21.06
CA ALA A 797 25.85 -17.82 -20.42
C ALA A 797 26.91 -16.71 -20.31
N GLY A 798 26.95 -16.08 -19.15
CA GLY A 798 27.66 -14.83 -18.87
C GLY A 798 27.24 -14.21 -17.55
N VAL A 799 26.05 -14.56 -17.04
CA VAL A 799 25.56 -14.14 -15.71
C VAL A 799 25.14 -15.32 -14.82
N SER A 800 25.46 -16.57 -15.17
CA SER A 800 24.99 -17.74 -14.42
C SER A 800 26.11 -18.65 -13.92
N ASP A 801 26.30 -18.65 -12.60
CA ASP A 801 26.89 -19.74 -11.81
C ASP A 801 26.12 -21.08 -12.00
N VAL A 802 25.01 -21.09 -12.74
CA VAL A 802 24.03 -22.19 -12.85
C VAL A 802 24.59 -23.45 -13.51
N ALA A 803 25.54 -23.34 -14.45
CA ALA A 803 26.17 -24.52 -15.06
C ALA A 803 27.08 -25.30 -14.08
N ALA A 804 27.55 -24.67 -13.00
CA ALA A 804 28.40 -25.31 -11.99
C ALA A 804 27.60 -26.02 -10.88
N LEU A 805 26.27 -25.82 -10.82
CA LEU A 805 25.42 -26.12 -9.65
C LEU A 805 24.52 -27.35 -9.78
N GLY A 806 24.66 -28.15 -10.84
CA GLY A 806 23.77 -29.31 -11.05
C GLY A 806 22.28 -28.93 -11.22
N GLY A 807 22.00 -27.68 -11.59
CA GLY A 807 20.66 -27.14 -11.82
C GLY A 807 19.90 -26.66 -10.58
N ALA A 808 20.52 -26.58 -9.40
CA ALA A 808 19.89 -25.97 -8.21
C ALA A 808 19.67 -24.45 -8.38
N ARG A 809 18.51 -23.94 -7.95
CA ARG A 809 18.06 -22.55 -8.16
C ARG A 809 17.58 -21.91 -6.87
N LEU A 810 17.80 -20.61 -6.70
CA LEU A 810 17.29 -19.79 -5.61
C LEU A 810 16.29 -18.75 -6.14
N TYR A 811 15.09 -18.64 -5.56
CA TYR A 811 14.14 -17.59 -5.91
C TYR A 811 13.23 -17.20 -4.71
N PRO A 812 12.89 -15.91 -4.54
CA PRO A 812 13.53 -14.76 -5.18
C PRO A 812 15.00 -14.64 -4.75
N ASN A 813 15.86 -14.10 -5.62
CA ASN A 813 17.26 -13.84 -5.29
C ASN A 813 17.80 -12.68 -6.15
N PRO A 814 18.14 -11.52 -5.57
CA PRO A 814 18.05 -11.18 -4.15
C PRO A 814 16.68 -11.32 -3.49
N SER A 815 16.66 -11.42 -2.16
CA SER A 815 15.45 -11.50 -1.31
C SER A 815 15.53 -10.55 -0.13
N ALA A 816 14.40 -9.98 0.30
CA ALA A 816 14.32 -9.23 1.56
C ALA A 816 13.94 -10.12 2.76
N GLY A 817 13.20 -11.22 2.51
CA GLY A 817 12.76 -12.13 3.57
C GLY A 817 13.08 -13.58 3.29
N ARG A 818 12.52 -14.14 2.22
CA ARG A 818 12.47 -15.58 1.98
C ARG A 818 13.09 -15.97 0.65
N VAL A 819 13.71 -17.15 0.62
CA VAL A 819 14.28 -17.75 -0.58
C VAL A 819 13.93 -19.22 -0.65
N HIS A 820 13.38 -19.66 -1.77
CA HIS A 820 13.20 -21.05 -2.11
C HIS A 820 14.45 -21.59 -2.81
N LEU A 821 14.85 -22.80 -2.43
CA LEU A 821 15.84 -23.60 -3.13
C LEU A 821 15.12 -24.71 -3.90
N GLU A 822 15.08 -24.58 -5.22
CA GLU A 822 14.61 -25.63 -6.11
C GLU A 822 15.79 -26.52 -6.54
N ILE A 823 15.63 -27.83 -6.38
CA ILE A 823 16.62 -28.84 -6.75
C ILE A 823 15.99 -29.70 -7.87
N PRO A 824 16.64 -29.86 -9.04
CA PRO A 824 16.11 -30.71 -10.10
C PRO A 824 15.92 -32.15 -9.62
N ALA A 825 14.93 -32.85 -10.17
CA ALA A 825 14.55 -34.23 -9.79
C ALA A 825 15.67 -35.29 -9.88
N SER A 826 16.84 -34.94 -10.40
CA SER A 826 18.04 -35.79 -10.43
C SER A 826 18.94 -35.66 -9.19
N GLY A 827 18.66 -34.72 -8.28
CA GLY A 827 19.34 -34.56 -7.00
C GLY A 827 18.73 -35.42 -5.89
N PRO A 828 19.47 -35.72 -4.80
CA PRO A 828 18.94 -36.44 -3.65
C PRO A 828 17.84 -35.60 -2.97
N ALA A 829 16.59 -36.04 -3.11
CA ALA A 829 15.38 -35.34 -2.64
C ALA A 829 15.27 -35.10 -1.11
N ASN A 830 16.30 -35.44 -0.32
CA ASN A 830 16.32 -35.35 1.14
C ASN A 830 17.63 -34.78 1.71
N GLU A 831 18.45 -34.10 0.90
CA GLU A 831 19.68 -33.50 1.39
C GLU A 831 19.42 -32.12 2.02
N ALA A 832 19.88 -31.91 3.26
CA ALA A 832 19.77 -30.61 3.93
C ALA A 832 20.79 -29.61 3.37
N TRP A 833 20.35 -28.38 3.11
CA TRP A 833 21.21 -27.29 2.64
C TRP A 833 21.43 -26.25 3.73
N GLY A 834 22.67 -25.78 3.82
CA GLY A 834 23.07 -24.71 4.73
C GLY A 834 23.32 -23.40 3.99
N VAL A 835 22.98 -22.29 4.63
CA VAL A 835 23.30 -20.93 4.23
C VAL A 835 24.52 -20.48 5.02
N PHE A 836 25.55 -20.02 4.33
CA PHE A 836 26.83 -19.64 4.92
C PHE A 836 27.13 -18.17 4.63
N ASP A 837 27.67 -17.44 5.60
CA ASP A 837 28.20 -16.09 5.36
C ASP A 837 29.47 -16.10 4.50
N ILE A 838 29.97 -14.93 4.12
CA ILE A 838 31.22 -14.79 3.34
C ILE A 838 32.46 -15.37 4.05
N ALA A 839 32.42 -15.49 5.38
CA ALA A 839 33.48 -16.10 6.18
C ALA A 839 33.34 -17.64 6.25
N GLY A 840 32.30 -18.21 5.63
CA GLY A 840 32.02 -19.64 5.62
C GLY A 840 31.38 -20.18 6.90
N ARG A 841 30.88 -19.30 7.79
CA ARG A 841 30.14 -19.69 8.98
C ARG A 841 28.70 -20.02 8.60
N LEU A 842 28.17 -21.10 9.15
CA LEU A 842 26.78 -21.50 8.92
C LEU A 842 25.85 -20.48 9.58
N SER A 843 25.10 -19.76 8.77
CA SER A 843 24.13 -18.76 9.19
C SER A 843 22.74 -19.39 9.32
N GLY A 844 22.27 -20.19 8.34
CA GLY A 844 20.90 -20.74 8.34
C GLY A 844 20.76 -22.07 7.60
N LEU A 845 19.53 -22.59 7.50
CA LEU A 845 19.20 -23.86 6.84
C LEU A 845 17.97 -23.72 5.94
N PHE A 846 17.91 -24.49 4.86
CA PHE A 846 16.68 -24.66 4.09
C PHE A 846 15.85 -25.81 4.68
N ALA A 847 14.69 -25.51 5.25
CA ALA A 847 13.71 -26.50 5.67
C ALA A 847 12.65 -26.65 4.58
N ALA A 848 12.39 -27.89 4.12
CA ALA A 848 11.47 -28.17 3.01
C ALA A 848 11.75 -27.36 1.72
N GLY A 849 13.02 -27.02 1.48
CA GLY A 849 13.42 -26.20 0.32
C GLY A 849 13.18 -24.69 0.49
N LEU A 850 12.91 -24.20 1.70
CA LEU A 850 12.74 -22.78 2.00
C LEU A 850 13.74 -22.32 3.06
N TRP A 851 14.40 -21.20 2.81
CA TRP A 851 15.08 -20.42 3.83
C TRP A 851 14.30 -19.13 4.06
N ASP A 852 13.89 -18.91 5.30
CA ASP A 852 13.10 -17.76 5.76
C ASP A 852 13.95 -16.52 6.04
N GLY A 853 15.21 -16.56 5.61
CA GLY A 853 16.16 -15.51 5.88
C GLY A 853 16.63 -15.44 7.34
N ARG A 854 16.30 -16.40 8.19
CA ARG A 854 16.71 -16.36 9.59
C ARG A 854 17.95 -17.20 9.83
N ASP A 855 18.71 -16.84 10.85
CA ASP A 855 19.83 -17.61 11.30
C ASP A 855 19.38 -18.85 12.09
N LEU A 856 20.32 -19.69 12.52
CA LEU A 856 20.02 -20.88 13.33
C LEU A 856 19.36 -20.56 14.68
N THR A 857 19.35 -19.30 15.11
CA THR A 857 18.69 -18.82 16.34
C THR A 857 17.31 -18.21 16.07
N GLY A 858 16.88 -18.16 14.81
CA GLY A 858 15.62 -17.59 14.39
C GLY A 858 15.66 -16.07 14.18
N ARG A 859 16.82 -15.42 14.17
CA ARG A 859 16.94 -13.97 13.92
C ARG A 859 17.18 -13.69 12.45
N ALA A 860 16.62 -12.62 11.90
CA ALA A 860 16.94 -12.22 10.52
C ALA A 860 18.46 -12.03 10.36
N VAL A 861 19.05 -12.63 9.33
CA VAL A 861 20.46 -12.34 9.02
C VAL A 861 20.58 -10.97 8.38
N ALA A 862 21.70 -10.29 8.61
CA ALA A 862 21.93 -8.96 8.05
C ALA A 862 21.89 -8.95 6.50
N PRO A 863 21.55 -7.82 5.88
CA PRO A 863 21.77 -7.59 4.45
C PRO A 863 23.19 -7.99 4.03
N GLY A 864 23.33 -8.70 2.93
CA GLY A 864 24.64 -9.11 2.45
C GLY A 864 24.63 -10.32 1.53
N ILE A 865 25.84 -10.75 1.20
CA ILE A 865 26.08 -11.93 0.35
C ILE A 865 26.27 -13.16 1.24
N TYR A 866 25.49 -14.18 0.94
CA TYR A 866 25.57 -15.50 1.54
C TYR A 866 25.76 -16.56 0.45
N PHE A 867 26.03 -17.79 0.87
CA PHE A 867 26.21 -18.94 0.00
C PHE A 867 25.40 -20.12 0.51
N ALA A 868 24.50 -20.65 -0.32
CA ALA A 868 23.81 -21.90 -0.03
C ALA A 868 24.63 -23.07 -0.57
N ARG A 869 24.77 -24.15 0.21
CA ARG A 869 25.37 -25.42 -0.26
C ARG A 869 24.80 -26.64 0.47
N PRO A 870 24.91 -27.84 -0.10
CA PRO A 870 24.52 -29.07 0.57
C PRO A 870 25.39 -29.31 1.81
N MET A 871 24.78 -29.75 2.92
CA MET A 871 25.48 -30.00 4.19
C MET A 871 26.43 -31.21 4.11
N SER A 872 26.23 -32.14 3.16
CA SER A 872 27.13 -33.28 2.98
C SER A 872 28.42 -32.93 2.23
N ALA A 873 28.46 -31.79 1.54
CA ALA A 873 29.59 -31.38 0.72
C ALA A 873 30.55 -30.44 1.48
N GLN A 874 31.69 -30.98 1.94
CA GLN A 874 32.75 -30.15 2.53
C GLN A 874 33.40 -29.20 1.50
N GLN A 875 33.46 -29.62 0.23
CA GLN A 875 33.75 -28.78 -0.93
C GLN A 875 32.78 -29.20 -2.06
N GLY A 876 32.15 -28.22 -2.70
CA GLY A 876 31.11 -28.46 -3.70
C GLY A 876 30.49 -27.16 -4.21
N PRO A 877 29.54 -27.27 -5.16
CA PRO A 877 28.84 -26.12 -5.73
C PRO A 877 28.20 -25.25 -4.65
N ARG A 878 28.35 -23.93 -4.76
CA ARG A 878 27.76 -22.93 -3.85
C ARG A 878 26.88 -21.99 -4.64
N VAL A 879 25.63 -21.84 -4.23
CA VAL A 879 24.71 -20.87 -4.86
C VAL A 879 24.85 -19.55 -4.12
N LYS A 880 25.16 -18.47 -4.85
CA LYS A 880 25.17 -17.12 -4.26
C LYS A 880 23.75 -16.71 -3.90
N LEU A 881 23.57 -16.28 -2.67
CA LEU A 881 22.34 -15.79 -2.10
C LEU A 881 22.56 -14.33 -1.72
N ILE A 882 21.76 -13.43 -2.25
CA ILE A 882 21.85 -12.00 -1.94
C ILE A 882 20.65 -11.67 -1.07
N ARG A 883 20.92 -11.23 0.16
CA ARG A 883 19.89 -10.71 1.04
C ARG A 883 19.96 -9.19 1.05
N TRP A 884 18.83 -8.54 0.83
CA TRP A 884 18.69 -7.10 1.04
C TRP A 884 18.51 -6.75 2.49
#